data_AF-A0A854QN56-F1
#
_entry.id   AF-A0A854QN56-F1
#
_cell.length_a   1.000
_cell.length_b   1.000
_cell.length_c   1.000
_cell.angle_alpha   90.00
_cell.angle_beta   90.00
_cell.angle_gamma   90.00
#
_symmetry.space_group_name_H-M   'P 1'
#
loop_
_entity.id
_entity.type
_entity.pdbx_description
1 polymer ?
#
loop_
_entity_poly.entity_id
_entity_poly.type
_entity_poly.pdbx_seq_one_letter_code
_entity_poly.pdbx_strand_id
1 'polypeptide(L)'
;MPFCTRSALSTAETIISPPNVAHQSSLCSLMGMSDSYNHAQISSDNQIVINDEHTDRPKIKSSTFCKVLRIVAGLAPPAPKSLVKGKDRAPTRRPPVWAESRQELCEALPYYRSFQSGLYMYKKVAYGYLLEAFPAPRDIWADNGRVIISHGGGQCICPKLPDGTQGPPTLQADQSPLDARVETLLLAAERRTPLVLIAGEGYGQLPWKLDCAYVVLGWYWISYTWAEAEPVGKGVMPPRDRDYFHRYKIRFDWVNNQGEPWWDCESQIPLNLGTSPKNTPATTDLQTPGCADTLEEGSSISLGAAARLTIPVAPLRSTREFSGCLDYFEDRAMYYAAENCGEWPGDKEMTSCLPTITDQTEEPSIHLYDTFVCPNCHEKTPLIYKEGQICVKPSCPAFFLLRTTCGLFPIPPGFTLTFNPPFLLLRPTPNSLANLPYDLIPPTLDENILERTECKADLGGRTLWKGWVCTDCERANCRYRWEVWECRHCGNLFAPLNLNTNMPLSGLSLDFPPFMGDAMTMHTGRIMMLSSMKNIAIAYDLPDAGTVYHVISHDRRAADKLFHDYQVEAAGGFYFQRRALKANTVKGALLAQHFAVNSGVPYKYNVDTLSVPFDQSPSCVMAALNLISSGTSDVLKVDTRFNEILSVIYREGQKMGWHDDGEPGLGPVVASLCLGSPADISFRSKANRANGTFGAEVALSFTLSHGDIMIMQGRDIQKQYHHRAMPYGLRIAATARMISDS
;
A
#
# COMPACT_ATOMS: atom_id res chain seq x y z
N MET A 1 51.01 46.85 -41.61
CA MET A 1 50.90 47.74 -42.79
C MET A 1 49.42 47.90 -43.16
N PRO A 2 48.98 48.98 -43.83
CA PRO A 2 47.77 49.71 -43.39
C PRO A 2 46.63 49.87 -44.43
N PHE A 3 45.66 50.74 -44.09
CA PHE A 3 44.41 51.11 -44.78
C PHE A 3 43.24 50.11 -44.57
N CYS A 4 42.04 50.45 -44.03
CA CYS A 4 41.25 51.70 -43.90
C CYS A 4 40.61 52.13 -45.25
N THR A 5 39.32 52.45 -45.38
CA THR A 5 38.49 53.37 -44.56
C THR A 5 36.98 53.08 -44.52
N ARG A 6 36.33 53.42 -43.38
CA ARG A 6 35.01 54.11 -43.15
C ARG A 6 33.76 53.70 -43.98
N SER A 7 32.53 53.64 -43.45
CA SER A 7 31.92 53.94 -42.11
C SER A 7 30.47 53.35 -42.08
N ALA A 8 29.53 53.52 -41.12
CA ALA A 8 29.33 54.50 -40.04
C ALA A 8 28.55 53.96 -38.80
N LEU A 9 27.36 54.51 -38.49
CA LEU A 9 26.59 54.51 -37.22
C LEU A 9 25.08 54.68 -37.55
N SER A 10 24.07 54.35 -36.74
CA SER A 10 23.92 53.57 -35.47
C SER A 10 22.42 53.32 -35.17
N THR A 11 22.09 52.45 -34.18
CA THR A 11 20.84 52.46 -33.33
C THR A 11 19.45 52.29 -34.00
N ALA A 12 18.41 51.65 -33.42
CA ALA A 12 18.25 50.75 -32.25
C ALA A 12 16.84 50.05 -32.26
N GLU A 13 16.59 49.17 -31.28
CA GLU A 13 15.29 48.83 -30.63
C GLU A 13 14.11 48.05 -31.31
N THR A 14 13.76 46.90 -30.68
CA THR A 14 12.46 46.58 -30.01
C THR A 14 11.19 46.11 -30.78
N ILE A 15 10.91 44.79 -30.67
CA ILE A 15 9.64 44.03 -30.36
C ILE A 15 8.32 44.31 -31.15
N ILE A 16 7.56 43.23 -31.49
CA ILE A 16 6.08 42.98 -31.33
C ILE A 16 5.51 42.02 -32.42
N SER A 17 4.49 41.22 -32.04
CA SER A 17 3.85 40.12 -32.79
C SER A 17 2.66 40.52 -33.71
N PRO A 18 2.15 39.60 -34.56
CA PRO A 18 0.80 39.67 -35.16
C PRO A 18 -0.26 38.73 -34.48
N PRO A 19 -1.59 38.93 -34.70
CA PRO A 19 -2.66 38.25 -33.93
C PRO A 19 -3.69 37.42 -34.77
N ASN A 20 -4.75 36.93 -34.10
CA ASN A 20 -5.87 36.11 -34.61
C ASN A 20 -6.75 36.77 -35.71
N VAL A 21 -7.40 35.92 -36.53
CA VAL A 21 -8.67 36.20 -37.28
C VAL A 21 -9.55 34.94 -37.25
N ALA A 22 -10.88 35.05 -37.40
CA ALA A 22 -11.85 33.95 -37.26
C ALA A 22 -12.90 33.85 -38.41
N HIS A 23 -13.52 32.67 -38.51
CA HIS A 23 -14.79 32.27 -39.19
C HIS A 23 -15.42 33.10 -40.34
N GLN A 24 -15.79 32.39 -41.42
CA GLN A 24 -17.06 32.58 -42.14
C GLN A 24 -17.55 31.25 -42.79
N SER A 25 -18.74 31.24 -43.44
CA SER A 25 -19.56 30.01 -43.61
C SER A 25 -20.42 29.91 -44.89
N SER A 26 -20.50 28.72 -45.51
CA SER A 26 -21.49 28.27 -46.52
C SER A 26 -21.19 26.80 -46.93
N LEU A 27 -22.00 26.04 -47.69
CA LEU A 27 -23.44 25.65 -47.60
C LEU A 27 -23.69 24.47 -48.59
N CYS A 28 -24.46 23.43 -48.24
CA CYS A 28 -25.06 22.35 -49.08
C CYS A 28 -24.16 21.58 -50.11
N SER A 29 -24.16 20.23 -50.17
CA SER A 29 -25.28 19.43 -50.73
C SER A 29 -25.07 17.89 -50.67
N LEU A 30 -26.12 17.17 -50.25
CA LEU A 30 -26.73 15.92 -50.79
C LEU A 30 -25.93 14.72 -51.38
N MET A 31 -26.53 13.53 -51.17
CA MET A 31 -26.26 12.18 -51.74
C MET A 31 -25.01 11.42 -51.26
N GLY A 32 -25.03 10.09 -51.09
CA GLY A 32 -26.19 9.18 -51.08
C GLY A 32 -25.89 7.67 -51.19
N MET A 33 -26.42 6.89 -50.24
CA MET A 33 -26.77 5.44 -50.31
C MET A 33 -25.70 4.33 -50.40
N SER A 34 -26.13 3.16 -49.88
CA SER A 34 -25.75 1.76 -50.16
C SER A 34 -24.53 1.14 -49.45
N ASP A 35 -24.85 0.24 -48.52
CA ASP A 35 -24.00 -0.86 -48.02
C ASP A 35 -23.75 -1.92 -49.10
N SER A 36 -22.64 -2.67 -49.00
CA SER A 36 -22.72 -4.15 -48.85
C SER A 36 -21.36 -4.86 -48.72
N TYR A 37 -21.39 -5.90 -47.88
CA TYR A 37 -20.46 -7.02 -47.72
C TYR A 37 -19.67 -7.47 -48.96
N ASN A 38 -18.39 -7.80 -48.79
CA ASN A 38 -18.00 -9.20 -48.52
C ASN A 38 -16.54 -9.44 -48.07
N HIS A 39 -16.29 -10.68 -47.61
CA HIS A 39 -14.98 -11.18 -47.17
C HIS A 39 -13.92 -11.24 -48.28
N ALA A 40 -12.66 -11.02 -47.89
CA ALA A 40 -11.50 -11.65 -48.52
C ALA A 40 -10.49 -12.06 -47.43
N GLN A 41 -10.01 -13.31 -47.46
CA GLN A 41 -8.86 -13.72 -46.66
C GLN A 41 -7.56 -13.43 -47.43
N ILE A 42 -6.63 -12.72 -46.80
CA ILE A 42 -5.22 -12.64 -47.21
C ILE A 42 -4.46 -12.90 -45.90
N SER A 43 -4.04 -14.14 -45.69
CA SER A 43 -2.70 -14.66 -46.04
C SER A 43 -1.60 -14.09 -45.16
N SER A 44 -0.71 -14.97 -44.72
CA SER A 44 0.60 -14.61 -44.19
C SER A 44 1.44 -13.86 -45.23
N ASP A 45 2.59 -13.37 -44.77
CA ASP A 45 3.66 -12.73 -45.54
C ASP A 45 3.45 -11.25 -45.88
N ASN A 46 3.68 -10.42 -44.86
CA ASN A 46 4.34 -9.13 -45.06
C ASN A 46 5.20 -8.77 -43.83
N GLN A 47 6.35 -9.44 -43.68
CA GLN A 47 7.44 -8.88 -42.90
C GLN A 47 7.95 -7.65 -43.64
N ILE A 48 7.63 -6.45 -43.17
CA ILE A 48 8.35 -5.24 -43.56
C ILE A 48 9.70 -5.30 -42.85
N VAL A 49 10.64 -6.03 -43.46
CA VAL A 49 12.04 -6.03 -43.06
C VAL A 49 12.60 -4.65 -43.39
N ILE A 50 12.81 -3.82 -42.37
CA ILE A 50 13.59 -2.60 -42.51
C ILE A 50 15.06 -3.02 -42.64
N ASN A 51 15.51 -3.26 -43.88
CA ASN A 51 16.92 -3.49 -44.18
C ASN A 51 17.73 -2.24 -43.82
N ASP A 52 18.43 -2.27 -42.70
CA ASP A 52 19.42 -1.27 -42.27
C ASP A 52 20.73 -1.40 -43.08
N GLU A 53 20.60 -1.55 -44.40
CA GLU A 53 21.70 -1.65 -45.35
C GLU A 53 22.16 -0.26 -45.80
N HIS A 54 22.89 0.46 -44.94
CA HIS A 54 24.08 1.27 -45.31
C HIS A 54 24.73 2.02 -44.13
N THR A 55 25.11 1.33 -43.04
CA THR A 55 26.17 1.82 -42.14
C THR A 55 27.23 0.77 -41.80
N ASP A 56 28.16 0.54 -42.72
CA ASP A 56 29.39 -0.24 -42.46
C ASP A 56 30.40 0.55 -41.61
N ARG A 57 29.95 0.94 -40.40
CA ARG A 57 30.78 1.54 -39.36
C ARG A 57 31.15 0.45 -38.36
N PRO A 58 32.43 0.24 -38.02
CA PRO A 58 32.83 -0.83 -37.11
C PRO A 58 32.22 -0.60 -35.72
N LYS A 59 31.24 -1.43 -35.34
CA LYS A 59 30.49 -1.34 -34.08
C LYS A 59 31.42 -1.66 -32.91
N ILE A 60 32.00 -0.62 -32.30
CA ILE A 60 32.94 -0.73 -31.17
C ILE A 60 32.25 -1.43 -29.99
N LYS A 61 32.81 -2.56 -29.54
CA LYS A 61 32.31 -3.27 -28.35
C LYS A 61 32.31 -2.33 -27.14
N SER A 62 31.21 -2.26 -26.39
CA SER A 62 31.10 -1.34 -25.23
C SER A 62 32.29 -1.48 -24.26
N SER A 63 32.74 -2.69 -23.98
CA SER A 63 33.92 -2.96 -23.13
C SER A 63 35.24 -2.39 -23.65
N THR A 64 35.36 -2.09 -24.96
CA THR A 64 36.47 -1.35 -25.56
C THR A 64 36.26 0.15 -25.40
N PHE A 65 35.06 0.65 -25.70
CA PHE A 65 34.73 2.07 -25.54
C PHE A 65 34.83 2.53 -24.07
N CYS A 66 34.45 1.70 -23.09
CA CYS A 66 34.69 1.94 -21.66
C CYS A 66 36.16 2.16 -21.32
N LYS A 67 37.07 1.41 -21.95
CA LYS A 67 38.53 1.55 -21.73
C LYS A 67 39.04 2.85 -22.35
N VAL A 68 38.64 3.14 -23.59
CA VAL A 68 38.99 4.40 -24.28
C VAL A 68 38.47 5.60 -23.51
N LEU A 69 37.22 5.58 -23.05
CA LEU A 69 36.62 6.68 -22.29
C LEU A 69 37.34 6.92 -20.96
N ARG A 70 37.79 5.87 -20.24
CA ARG A 70 38.62 6.06 -19.03
C ARG A 70 39.96 6.74 -19.36
N ILE A 71 40.62 6.35 -20.45
CA ILE A 71 41.88 6.98 -20.89
C ILE A 71 41.65 8.47 -21.27
N VAL A 72 40.62 8.76 -22.06
CA VAL A 72 40.27 10.13 -22.50
C VAL A 72 39.85 11.02 -21.32
N ALA A 73 39.19 10.45 -20.31
CA ALA A 73 38.83 11.16 -19.08
C ALA A 73 39.98 11.27 -18.06
N GLY A 74 41.17 10.74 -18.35
CA GLY A 74 42.31 10.72 -17.41
C GLY A 74 42.10 9.84 -16.18
N LEU A 75 41.16 8.90 -16.24
CA LEU A 75 40.74 8.08 -15.11
C LEU A 75 41.62 6.85 -14.93
N ALA A 76 41.92 6.55 -13.67
CA ALA A 76 42.58 5.31 -13.28
C ALA A 76 41.81 4.07 -13.79
N PRO A 77 42.50 2.93 -13.99
CA PRO A 77 41.84 1.64 -14.18
C PRO A 77 40.76 1.43 -13.10
N PRO A 78 39.63 0.78 -13.42
CA PRO A 78 38.66 0.46 -12.39
C PRO A 78 39.38 -0.39 -11.33
N ALA A 79 39.30 0.03 -10.07
CA ALA A 79 39.75 -0.81 -8.97
C ALA A 79 39.07 -2.18 -9.12
N PRO A 80 39.78 -3.30 -8.87
CA PRO A 80 39.12 -4.60 -8.81
C PRO A 80 37.95 -4.48 -7.82
N LYS A 81 36.84 -5.19 -8.08
CA LYS A 81 35.72 -5.24 -7.14
C LYS A 81 36.19 -5.87 -5.83
N SER A 82 36.72 -5.04 -4.94
CA SER A 82 37.12 -5.46 -3.62
C SER A 82 35.86 -5.97 -2.94
N LEU A 83 35.86 -7.27 -2.65
CA LEU A 83 34.81 -7.89 -1.85
C LEU A 83 35.06 -7.49 -0.39
N VAL A 84 34.89 -6.20 -0.11
CA VAL A 84 34.58 -5.68 1.24
C VAL A 84 33.13 -6.06 1.56
N LYS A 85 32.82 -7.34 1.43
CA LYS A 85 32.00 -8.02 2.43
C LYS A 85 32.91 -8.27 3.62
N GLY A 86 33.24 -7.17 4.31
CA GLY A 86 33.26 -7.25 5.77
C GLY A 86 31.92 -7.86 6.14
N LYS A 87 31.95 -9.07 6.69
CA LYS A 87 30.78 -9.61 7.37
C LYS A 87 30.75 -8.87 8.69
N ASP A 88 30.20 -7.66 8.66
CA ASP A 88 30.09 -6.87 9.86
C ASP A 88 29.30 -7.67 10.88
N ARG A 89 29.73 -7.56 12.13
CA ARG A 89 29.17 -8.34 13.24
C ARG A 89 27.67 -8.08 13.28
N ALA A 90 26.87 -9.15 13.34
CA ALA A 90 25.42 -9.01 13.46
C ALA A 90 25.08 -8.07 14.65
N PRO A 91 24.11 -7.14 14.49
CA PRO A 91 23.76 -6.15 15.50
C PRO A 91 23.59 -6.75 16.90
N THR A 92 24.16 -6.08 17.90
CA THR A 92 24.08 -6.51 19.30
C THR A 92 22.86 -5.96 20.04
N ARG A 93 22.20 -4.93 19.49
CA ARG A 93 20.87 -4.48 19.92
C ARG A 93 19.82 -5.02 18.96
N ARG A 94 18.58 -5.11 19.43
CA ARG A 94 17.43 -5.46 18.60
C ARG A 94 16.98 -4.25 17.76
N PRO A 95 16.32 -4.48 16.60
CA PRO A 95 15.60 -3.44 15.90
C PRO A 95 14.39 -2.95 16.73
N PRO A 96 14.01 -1.66 16.66
CA PRO A 96 12.87 -1.13 17.40
C PRO A 96 11.55 -1.77 16.96
N VAL A 97 11.47 -2.25 15.71
CA VAL A 97 10.40 -3.15 15.25
C VAL A 97 10.97 -4.16 14.23
N TRP A 98 10.50 -5.41 14.30
CA TRP A 98 10.73 -6.43 13.25
C TRP A 98 9.44 -7.23 12.91
N ALA A 99 9.44 -7.93 11.78
CA ALA A 99 8.29 -8.73 11.32
C ALA A 99 8.70 -9.95 10.48
N GLU A 100 7.83 -10.98 10.41
CA GLU A 100 7.98 -12.15 9.54
C GLU A 100 7.22 -12.01 8.21
N SER A 101 6.35 -11.01 8.11
CA SER A 101 5.49 -10.78 6.97
C SER A 101 5.27 -9.29 6.73
N ARG A 102 4.98 -8.93 5.48
CA ARG A 102 4.64 -7.54 5.14
C ARG A 102 3.27 -7.13 5.70
N GLN A 103 2.41 -8.10 6.00
CA GLN A 103 1.08 -7.86 6.58
C GLN A 103 1.17 -7.43 8.05
N GLU A 104 2.08 -8.01 8.82
CA GLU A 104 2.34 -7.57 10.20
C GLU A 104 2.75 -6.09 10.23
N LEU A 105 3.64 -5.64 9.33
CA LEU A 105 3.96 -4.22 9.15
C LEU A 105 2.68 -3.42 8.81
N CYS A 106 1.93 -3.86 7.79
CA CYS A 106 0.77 -3.13 7.28
C CYS A 106 -0.41 -2.99 8.26
N GLU A 107 -0.55 -3.94 9.19
CA GLU A 107 -1.62 -3.95 10.19
C GLU A 107 -1.19 -3.25 11.49
N ALA A 108 0.06 -3.40 11.93
CA ALA A 108 0.56 -2.79 13.16
C ALA A 108 0.99 -1.32 13.01
N LEU A 109 1.72 -0.99 11.93
CA LEU A 109 2.44 0.27 11.83
C LEU A 109 1.59 1.35 11.13
N PRO A 110 1.54 2.58 11.66
CA PRO A 110 0.86 3.68 10.98
C PRO A 110 1.64 4.08 9.71
N TYR A 111 2.96 4.12 9.80
CA TYR A 111 3.86 4.66 8.78
C TYR A 111 4.16 3.72 7.60
N TYR A 112 3.63 2.50 7.57
CA TYR A 112 3.78 1.62 6.42
C TYR A 112 2.58 0.69 6.25
N ARG A 113 1.69 0.98 5.28
CA ARG A 113 0.51 0.16 4.97
C ARG A 113 0.43 -0.33 3.52
N SER A 114 1.56 -0.45 2.82
CA SER A 114 1.57 -0.98 1.44
C SER A 114 2.01 -2.43 1.34
N PHE A 115 1.05 -3.30 0.99
CA PHE A 115 1.28 -4.72 0.74
C PHE A 115 2.14 -4.99 -0.51
N GLN A 116 2.15 -4.07 -1.50
CA GLN A 116 2.74 -4.31 -2.82
C GLN A 116 3.68 -3.19 -3.33
N SER A 117 3.65 -1.98 -2.78
CA SER A 117 4.55 -0.88 -3.18
C SER A 117 5.72 -0.76 -2.22
N GLY A 118 6.93 -0.49 -2.71
CA GLY A 118 8.07 -0.15 -1.85
C GLY A 118 7.88 1.17 -1.09
N LEU A 119 7.09 2.10 -1.62
CA LEU A 119 6.70 3.34 -0.93
C LEU A 119 5.24 3.25 -0.46
N TYR A 120 5.01 3.48 0.84
CA TYR A 120 3.70 3.83 1.37
C TYR A 120 3.52 5.36 1.40
N MET A 121 2.42 5.81 0.79
CA MET A 121 2.05 7.22 0.69
C MET A 121 0.55 7.38 0.91
N TYR A 122 0.15 8.55 1.41
CA TYR A 122 -1.24 8.95 1.52
C TYR A 122 -1.36 10.47 1.35
N LYS A 123 -2.39 10.96 0.65
CA LYS A 123 -2.61 12.40 0.36
C LYS A 123 -1.33 13.16 -0.14
N LYS A 124 -0.52 12.49 -0.99
CA LYS A 124 0.81 12.94 -1.49
C LYS A 124 1.90 13.19 -0.42
N VAL A 125 1.78 12.56 0.74
CA VAL A 125 2.80 12.51 1.80
C VAL A 125 3.45 11.13 1.83
N ALA A 126 4.79 11.08 1.90
CA ALA A 126 5.54 9.84 2.14
C ALA A 126 5.59 9.55 3.63
N TYR A 127 5.28 8.32 4.04
CA TYR A 127 5.33 7.91 5.44
C TYR A 127 6.39 6.83 5.70
N GLY A 128 6.58 5.90 4.75
CA GLY A 128 7.57 4.84 4.91
C GLY A 128 8.03 4.21 3.59
N TYR A 129 9.32 3.89 3.52
CA TYR A 129 10.00 3.35 2.35
C TYR A 129 10.67 2.00 2.69
N LEU A 130 10.31 0.96 1.95
CA LEU A 130 10.82 -0.40 2.08
C LEU A 130 11.94 -0.66 1.06
N LEU A 131 13.13 -0.95 1.57
CA LEU A 131 14.29 -1.46 0.86
C LEU A 131 14.16 -2.98 0.73
N GLU A 132 14.28 -3.53 -0.48
CA GLU A 132 13.87 -4.92 -0.81
C GLU A 132 14.65 -5.46 -2.02
N ALA A 133 14.39 -6.72 -2.40
CA ALA A 133 14.97 -7.48 -3.52
C ALA A 133 14.89 -6.88 -4.95
N PHE A 134 14.49 -5.61 -5.13
CA PHE A 134 14.41 -4.93 -6.44
C PHE A 134 15.39 -3.75 -6.52
N PRO A 135 16.72 -3.98 -6.49
CA PRO A 135 17.70 -2.89 -6.53
C PRO A 135 17.81 -2.26 -7.92
N ALA A 136 17.99 -0.94 -7.96
CA ALA A 136 18.41 -0.21 -9.14
C ALA A 136 19.95 -0.10 -9.22
N PRO A 137 20.52 0.21 -10.40
CA PRO A 137 21.92 0.59 -10.53
C PRO A 137 22.29 1.69 -9.54
N ARG A 138 23.44 1.52 -8.88
CA ARG A 138 23.98 2.49 -7.90
C ARG A 138 23.04 2.75 -6.71
N ASP A 139 22.18 1.81 -6.32
CA ASP A 139 21.64 1.79 -4.95
C ASP A 139 22.77 1.37 -4.00
N ILE A 140 22.92 2.02 -2.83
CA ILE A 140 24.06 1.79 -1.93
C ILE A 140 23.71 2.08 -0.45
N TRP A 141 24.28 1.25 0.43
CA TRP A 141 24.41 1.47 1.87
C TRP A 141 25.73 2.19 2.14
N ALA A 142 25.69 3.39 2.72
CA ALA A 142 26.86 4.23 2.99
C ALA A 142 26.83 4.82 4.40
N ASP A 143 27.99 5.27 4.88
CA ASP A 143 28.17 5.89 6.21
C ASP A 143 27.54 5.06 7.36
N ASN A 144 27.88 3.77 7.39
CA ASN A 144 27.26 2.74 8.23
C ASN A 144 25.71 2.79 8.24
N GLY A 145 25.08 2.98 7.07
CA GLY A 145 23.62 3.04 6.95
C GLY A 145 22.99 4.38 7.31
N ARG A 146 23.77 5.36 7.77
CA ARG A 146 23.29 6.73 8.02
C ARG A 146 23.03 7.50 6.71
N VAL A 147 23.62 7.05 5.60
CA VAL A 147 23.31 7.51 4.24
C VAL A 147 22.89 6.32 3.38
N ILE A 148 21.67 6.35 2.85
CA ILE A 148 21.15 5.32 1.95
C ILE A 148 20.74 5.97 0.63
N ILE A 149 21.26 5.48 -0.49
CA ILE A 149 20.83 5.89 -1.82
C ILE A 149 20.00 4.77 -2.43
N SER A 150 18.78 5.12 -2.86
CA SER A 150 17.86 4.23 -3.56
C SER A 150 17.24 4.96 -4.76
N HIS A 151 16.07 4.51 -5.22
CA HIS A 151 15.40 4.97 -6.43
C HIS A 151 13.90 5.25 -6.24
N GLY A 152 13.31 6.02 -7.16
CA GLY A 152 11.86 6.18 -7.27
C GLY A 152 11.20 4.88 -7.76
N GLY A 153 10.08 4.50 -7.17
CA GLY A 153 9.39 3.24 -7.50
C GLY A 153 8.48 3.32 -8.73
N GLY A 154 8.36 2.22 -9.48
CA GLY A 154 7.50 2.13 -10.68
C GLY A 154 8.30 2.02 -11.98
N GLN A 155 7.60 1.74 -13.08
CA GLN A 155 8.17 1.50 -14.41
C GLN A 155 9.22 0.38 -14.50
N CYS A 156 9.34 -0.50 -13.50
CA CYS A 156 10.29 -1.62 -13.47
C CYS A 156 9.62 -2.96 -13.82
N ILE A 157 10.32 -3.84 -14.53
CA ILE A 157 9.95 -5.24 -14.78
C ILE A 157 11.14 -6.20 -14.59
N CYS A 158 10.85 -7.49 -14.41
CA CYS A 158 11.81 -8.57 -14.61
C CYS A 158 11.52 -9.21 -15.99
N PRO A 159 12.24 -8.85 -17.07
CA PRO A 159 11.95 -9.33 -18.41
C PRO A 159 12.28 -10.83 -18.53
N LYS A 160 11.55 -11.56 -19.37
CA LYS A 160 11.94 -12.94 -19.73
C LYS A 160 13.13 -12.87 -20.69
N LEU A 161 14.20 -13.58 -20.35
CA LEU A 161 15.38 -13.72 -21.20
C LEU A 161 15.14 -14.79 -22.29
N PRO A 162 15.93 -14.82 -23.38
CA PRO A 162 15.76 -15.78 -24.48
C PRO A 162 15.92 -17.26 -24.09
N ASP A 163 16.51 -17.54 -22.93
CA ASP A 163 16.63 -18.88 -22.32
C ASP A 163 15.41 -19.28 -21.47
N GLY A 164 14.39 -18.40 -21.40
CA GLY A 164 13.17 -18.59 -20.61
C GLY A 164 13.28 -18.18 -19.14
N THR A 165 14.47 -17.82 -18.65
CA THR A 165 14.68 -17.36 -17.28
C THR A 165 14.18 -15.92 -17.07
N GLN A 166 13.96 -15.50 -15.82
CA GLN A 166 13.72 -14.09 -15.52
C GLN A 166 15.05 -13.34 -15.39
N GLY A 167 15.18 -12.27 -16.15
CA GLY A 167 16.27 -11.31 -16.02
C GLY A 167 16.12 -10.42 -14.77
N PRO A 168 17.17 -9.68 -14.41
CA PRO A 168 17.14 -8.77 -13.28
C PRO A 168 16.13 -7.63 -13.50
N PRO A 169 15.66 -6.98 -12.42
CA PRO A 169 14.85 -5.77 -12.50
C PRO A 169 15.50 -4.68 -13.38
N THR A 170 14.72 -4.09 -14.28
CA THR A 170 15.11 -3.00 -15.19
C THR A 170 13.92 -2.13 -15.51
N LEU A 171 14.13 -0.86 -15.89
CA LEU A 171 13.06 -0.03 -16.44
C LEU A 171 12.50 -0.60 -17.76
N GLN A 172 11.18 -0.50 -17.91
CA GLN A 172 10.44 -0.68 -19.18
C GLN A 172 10.06 0.64 -19.86
N ALA A 173 10.09 1.74 -19.11
CA ALA A 173 9.68 3.07 -19.51
C ALA A 173 10.42 4.12 -18.68
N ASP A 174 10.42 5.37 -19.15
CA ASP A 174 10.92 6.51 -18.39
C ASP A 174 10.12 6.72 -17.10
N GLN A 175 10.81 6.96 -15.99
CA GLN A 175 10.18 7.50 -14.79
C GLN A 175 9.94 9.00 -14.95
N SER A 176 8.74 9.44 -14.59
CA SER A 176 8.28 10.83 -14.69
C SER A 176 8.24 11.50 -13.31
N PRO A 177 8.53 12.81 -13.19
CA PRO A 177 8.27 13.55 -11.95
C PRO A 177 6.76 13.62 -11.60
N LEU A 178 5.88 13.26 -12.56
CA LEU A 178 4.43 13.14 -12.37
C LEU A 178 3.96 11.71 -12.05
N ASP A 179 4.86 10.72 -12.02
CA ASP A 179 4.52 9.39 -11.51
C ASP A 179 4.30 9.51 -9.99
N ALA A 180 3.12 9.14 -9.48
CA ALA A 180 2.71 9.42 -8.09
C ALA A 180 3.74 8.99 -7.01
N ARG A 181 4.50 7.91 -7.26
CA ARG A 181 5.57 7.44 -6.36
C ARG A 181 6.81 8.34 -6.39
N VAL A 182 7.16 8.88 -7.56
CA VAL A 182 8.27 9.81 -7.76
C VAL A 182 7.87 11.19 -7.26
N GLU A 183 6.69 11.69 -7.68
CA GLU A 183 6.14 12.98 -7.24
C GLU A 183 6.13 13.10 -5.71
N THR A 184 5.62 12.08 -5.01
CA THR A 184 5.58 12.07 -3.54
C THR A 184 6.98 12.15 -2.91
N LEU A 185 8.01 11.52 -3.50
CA LEU A 185 9.38 11.56 -2.99
C LEU A 185 10.08 12.90 -3.31
N LEU A 186 9.76 13.52 -4.45
CA LEU A 186 10.22 14.87 -4.78
C LEU A 186 9.58 15.91 -3.84
N LEU A 187 8.28 15.81 -3.58
CA LEU A 187 7.56 16.65 -2.61
C LEU A 187 8.09 16.46 -1.18
N ALA A 188 8.42 15.23 -0.78
CA ALA A 188 9.02 14.95 0.53
C ALA A 188 10.44 15.52 0.65
N ALA A 189 11.22 15.59 -0.44
CA ALA A 189 12.51 16.29 -0.46
C ALA A 189 12.34 17.82 -0.35
N GLU A 190 11.50 18.40 -1.20
CA GLU A 190 11.18 19.84 -1.23
C GLU A 190 10.71 20.35 0.15
N ARG A 191 9.79 19.61 0.77
CA ARG A 191 9.19 19.93 2.08
C ARG A 191 9.96 19.38 3.27
N ARG A 192 11.09 18.69 3.03
CA ARG A 192 11.90 17.96 4.03
C ARG A 192 11.06 17.08 4.95
N THR A 193 10.02 16.45 4.41
CA THR A 193 9.16 15.54 5.17
C THR A 193 9.96 14.31 5.56
N PRO A 194 10.06 13.97 6.86
CA PRO A 194 10.76 12.78 7.30
C PRO A 194 9.91 11.54 7.00
N LEU A 195 10.56 10.40 6.80
CA LEU A 195 9.88 9.11 6.60
C LEU A 195 10.66 7.97 7.25
N VAL A 196 9.97 6.88 7.58
CA VAL A 196 10.60 5.70 8.18
C VAL A 196 11.12 4.75 7.09
N LEU A 197 12.39 4.36 7.18
CA LEU A 197 12.94 3.31 6.31
C LEU A 197 12.84 1.94 6.97
N ILE A 198 12.50 0.95 6.15
CA ILE A 198 12.35 -0.46 6.52
C ILE A 198 13.25 -1.27 5.58
N ALA A 199 13.96 -2.28 6.08
CA ALA A 199 14.73 -3.21 5.27
C ALA A 199 14.10 -4.61 5.34
N GLY A 200 13.82 -5.18 4.16
CA GLY A 200 13.48 -6.61 4.02
C GLY A 200 14.73 -7.47 3.85
N GLU A 201 14.62 -8.78 4.12
CA GLU A 201 15.69 -9.76 3.94
C GLU A 201 16.26 -9.78 2.49
N GLY A 202 15.46 -9.34 1.51
CA GLY A 202 15.88 -9.21 0.12
C GLY A 202 16.82 -8.02 -0.17
N TYR A 203 17.01 -7.08 0.76
CA TYR A 203 17.85 -5.90 0.56
C TYR A 203 19.35 -6.24 0.64
N GLY A 204 19.90 -6.71 -0.49
CA GLY A 204 21.26 -7.25 -0.60
C GLY A 204 22.43 -6.27 -0.37
N GLN A 205 22.16 -5.04 0.07
CA GLN A 205 23.18 -4.07 0.52
C GLN A 205 23.35 -4.04 2.05
N LEU A 206 22.54 -4.75 2.84
CA LEU A 206 22.79 -4.93 4.27
C LEU A 206 24.15 -5.64 4.49
N PRO A 207 25.01 -5.15 5.40
CA PRO A 207 26.30 -5.81 5.69
C PRO A 207 26.15 -7.17 6.42
N TRP A 208 25.08 -7.33 7.21
CA TRP A 208 24.67 -8.55 7.89
C TRP A 208 23.43 -9.19 7.24
N LYS A 209 23.08 -10.40 7.68
CA LYS A 209 21.79 -11.03 7.36
C LYS A 209 20.75 -10.66 8.41
N LEU A 210 19.48 -10.60 7.99
CA LEU A 210 18.35 -10.70 8.92
C LEU A 210 18.07 -12.17 9.24
N ASP A 211 17.55 -12.42 10.43
CA ASP A 211 16.98 -13.69 10.93
C ASP A 211 15.46 -13.75 10.76
N CYS A 212 14.84 -12.60 10.47
CA CYS A 212 13.43 -12.35 10.22
C CYS A 212 13.22 -11.70 8.84
N ALA A 213 11.97 -11.62 8.37
CA ALA A 213 11.68 -11.11 7.03
C ALA A 213 11.89 -9.58 6.87
N TYR A 214 11.66 -8.78 7.92
CA TYR A 214 11.74 -7.31 7.87
C TYR A 214 12.21 -6.70 9.20
N VAL A 215 12.98 -5.61 9.13
CA VAL A 215 13.34 -4.74 10.27
C VAL A 215 13.11 -3.26 9.95
N VAL A 216 12.66 -2.50 10.94
CA VAL A 216 12.59 -1.03 10.86
C VAL A 216 13.99 -0.45 11.13
N LEU A 217 14.49 0.37 10.21
CA LEU A 217 15.79 1.01 10.34
C LEU A 217 15.69 2.25 11.25
N GLY A 218 14.77 3.15 10.92
CA GLY A 218 14.58 4.42 11.61
C GLY A 218 14.06 5.53 10.70
N TRP A 219 14.05 6.75 11.22
CA TRP A 219 13.67 7.97 10.51
C TRP A 219 14.81 8.50 9.64
N TYR A 220 14.49 8.83 8.39
CA TYR A 220 15.38 9.52 7.47
C TYR A 220 14.66 10.69 6.82
N TRP A 221 15.43 11.62 6.26
CA TRP A 221 14.92 12.70 5.40
C TRP A 221 15.60 12.65 4.03
N ILE A 222 14.93 13.18 3.00
CA ILE A 222 15.47 13.17 1.64
C ILE A 222 16.29 14.44 1.42
N SER A 223 17.61 14.30 1.37
CA SER A 223 18.56 15.43 1.27
C SER A 223 18.97 15.77 -0.16
N TYR A 224 18.74 14.86 -1.12
CA TYR A 224 18.93 15.11 -2.54
C TYR A 224 18.17 14.13 -3.42
N THR A 225 17.69 14.61 -4.57
CA THR A 225 17.03 13.80 -5.61
C THR A 225 17.53 14.20 -6.99
N TRP A 226 17.80 13.23 -7.87
CA TRP A 226 18.29 13.50 -9.23
C TRP A 226 17.79 12.46 -10.23
N ALA A 227 17.97 12.74 -11.52
CA ALA A 227 17.73 11.77 -12.58
C ALA A 227 19.06 11.17 -13.09
N GLU A 228 19.06 9.86 -13.33
CA GLU A 228 20.13 9.13 -14.03
C GLU A 228 19.62 8.59 -15.36
N ALA A 229 20.52 8.41 -16.32
CA ALA A 229 20.26 7.53 -17.45
C ALA A 229 20.52 6.07 -17.03
N GLU A 230 19.48 5.25 -17.06
CA GLU A 230 19.55 3.79 -16.94
C GLU A 230 19.58 3.18 -18.35
N PRO A 231 20.69 2.54 -18.77
CA PRO A 231 20.74 1.85 -20.05
C PRO A 231 19.65 0.79 -20.18
N VAL A 232 19.01 0.72 -21.35
CA VAL A 232 17.86 -0.16 -21.60
C VAL A 232 18.24 -1.64 -21.38
N GLY A 233 17.40 -2.34 -20.60
CA GLY A 233 17.60 -3.75 -20.26
C GLY A 233 17.46 -4.69 -21.46
N LYS A 234 18.12 -5.86 -21.39
CA LYS A 234 17.97 -6.91 -22.40
C LYS A 234 16.51 -7.38 -22.49
N GLY A 235 15.96 -7.41 -23.70
CA GLY A 235 14.57 -7.81 -23.95
C GLY A 235 13.55 -6.68 -23.77
N VAL A 236 14.00 -5.45 -23.49
CA VAL A 236 13.16 -4.25 -23.44
C VAL A 236 13.38 -3.42 -24.71
N MET A 237 12.32 -2.81 -25.24
CA MET A 237 12.47 -1.89 -26.38
C MET A 237 12.94 -0.50 -25.90
N PRO A 238 13.95 0.10 -26.54
CA PRO A 238 14.40 1.45 -26.21
C PRO A 238 13.39 2.52 -26.68
N PRO A 239 13.40 3.73 -26.10
CA PRO A 239 12.78 4.90 -26.70
C PRO A 239 13.34 5.18 -28.10
N ARG A 240 12.57 5.87 -28.96
CA ARG A 240 12.93 6.07 -30.38
C ARG A 240 14.30 6.74 -30.59
N ASP A 241 14.63 7.70 -29.73
CA ASP A 241 15.75 8.63 -29.94
C ASP A 241 16.93 8.38 -28.98
N ARG A 242 16.90 7.30 -28.16
CA ARG A 242 17.92 7.01 -27.14
C ARG A 242 17.95 5.56 -26.65
N ASP A 243 19.10 5.12 -26.13
CA ASP A 243 19.35 3.78 -25.58
C ASP A 243 19.23 3.68 -24.05
N TYR A 244 18.58 4.65 -23.41
CA TYR A 244 18.39 4.74 -21.96
C TYR A 244 16.98 5.20 -21.57
N PHE A 245 16.59 4.89 -20.33
CA PHE A 245 15.44 5.48 -19.63
C PHE A 245 15.88 6.42 -18.51
N HIS A 246 15.05 7.40 -18.16
CA HIS A 246 15.19 8.19 -16.94
C HIS A 246 14.84 7.35 -15.72
N ARG A 247 15.78 7.21 -14.77
CA ARG A 247 15.49 6.76 -13.40
C ARG A 247 15.66 7.91 -12.43
N TYR A 248 14.68 8.10 -11.54
CA TYR A 248 14.84 8.99 -10.39
C TYR A 248 15.57 8.28 -9.25
N LYS A 249 16.56 8.97 -8.67
CA LYS A 249 17.38 8.53 -7.55
C LYS A 249 17.14 9.41 -6.34
N ILE A 250 17.14 8.79 -5.18
CA ILE A 250 16.73 9.39 -3.90
C ILE A 250 17.84 9.12 -2.90
N ARG A 251 18.36 10.17 -2.27
CA ARG A 251 19.30 10.08 -1.15
C ARG A 251 18.56 10.34 0.16
N PHE A 252 18.63 9.36 1.06
CA PHE A 252 18.12 9.42 2.42
C PHE A 252 19.29 9.63 3.40
N ASP A 253 19.11 10.54 4.34
CA ASP A 253 20.05 10.83 5.44
C ASP A 253 19.36 10.64 6.79
N TRP A 254 20.10 10.09 7.76
CA TRP A 254 19.61 9.84 9.13
C TRP A 254 19.11 11.13 9.80
N VAL A 255 18.03 11.02 10.59
CA VAL A 255 17.57 12.08 11.48
C VAL A 255 18.22 11.87 12.85
N ASN A 256 19.21 12.69 13.21
CA ASN A 256 20.05 12.50 14.41
C ASN A 256 19.23 12.55 15.71
N ASN A 257 18.09 13.24 15.73
CA ASN A 257 17.26 13.42 16.92
C ASN A 257 16.56 12.13 17.40
N GLN A 258 16.57 11.05 16.63
CA GLN A 258 16.12 9.72 17.11
C GLN A 258 17.18 8.97 17.93
N GLY A 259 18.40 9.51 18.03
CA GLY A 259 19.57 8.83 18.60
C GLY A 259 20.37 8.04 17.57
N GLU A 260 21.20 7.12 18.07
CA GLU A 260 22.15 6.34 17.26
C GLU A 260 21.49 5.08 16.66
N PRO A 261 21.88 4.66 15.44
CA PRO A 261 21.28 3.47 14.81
C PRO A 261 21.50 2.20 15.64
N TRP A 262 20.49 1.33 15.73
CA TRP A 262 20.54 0.14 16.59
C TRP A 262 21.58 -0.92 16.15
N TRP A 263 22.01 -0.88 14.89
CA TRP A 263 23.14 -1.68 14.38
C TRP A 263 24.51 -1.07 14.66
N ASP A 264 24.59 0.22 14.98
CA ASP A 264 25.84 0.94 15.20
C ASP A 264 26.26 0.78 16.67
N CYS A 265 27.08 -0.25 16.92
CA CYS A 265 27.53 -0.63 18.26
C CYS A 265 29.03 -0.95 18.25
N GLU A 266 29.85 0.10 18.18
CA GLU A 266 31.15 0.04 18.83
C GLU A 266 30.94 -0.33 20.31
N SER A 267 31.58 -1.40 20.74
CA SER A 267 31.36 -1.92 22.09
C SER A 267 32.04 -1.01 23.10
N GLN A 268 31.27 -0.12 23.73
CA GLN A 268 31.62 0.47 25.03
C GLN A 268 31.64 -0.63 26.11
N ILE A 269 32.65 -1.49 26.04
CA ILE A 269 33.19 -2.17 27.20
C ILE A 269 33.94 -1.08 27.97
N PRO A 270 33.50 -0.70 29.18
CA PRO A 270 34.33 0.15 30.02
C PRO A 270 35.64 -0.57 30.26
N LEU A 271 36.77 0.03 29.88
CA LEU A 271 38.09 -0.44 30.29
C LEU A 271 38.20 -0.21 31.79
N ASN A 272 37.69 -1.17 32.57
CA ASN A 272 37.87 -1.28 34.01
C ASN A 272 39.35 -1.53 34.29
N LEU A 273 40.12 -0.44 34.26
CA LEU A 273 41.53 -0.41 34.64
C LEU A 273 41.60 -0.68 36.14
N GLY A 274 41.83 -1.95 36.48
CA GLY A 274 41.48 -2.48 37.79
C GLY A 274 42.28 -1.88 38.95
N THR A 275 41.59 -1.24 39.88
CA THR A 275 42.08 -0.97 41.24
C THR A 275 41.26 -1.77 42.25
N SER A 276 41.92 -2.69 42.95
CA SER A 276 41.29 -3.60 43.93
C SER A 276 41.03 -2.88 45.27
N PRO A 277 39.90 -3.11 45.95
CA PRO A 277 39.47 -2.28 47.08
C PRO A 277 40.20 -2.60 48.39
N LYS A 278 40.61 -1.57 49.15
CA LYS A 278 41.06 -1.68 50.55
C LYS A 278 40.68 -0.47 51.42
N ASN A 279 40.15 -0.78 52.60
CA ASN A 279 40.19 -0.04 53.87
C ASN A 279 39.35 1.26 54.03
N THR A 280 38.18 1.11 54.66
CA THR A 280 37.56 2.02 55.66
C THR A 280 38.46 2.19 56.92
N PRO A 281 38.19 3.09 57.92
CA PRO A 281 36.89 3.68 58.34
C PRO A 281 36.88 5.18 58.81
N ALA A 282 35.76 5.59 59.43
CA ALA A 282 35.58 6.61 60.50
C ALA A 282 34.94 8.01 60.18
N THR A 283 33.61 8.05 60.25
CA THR A 283 32.72 8.90 61.09
C THR A 283 33.07 10.37 61.47
N THR A 284 32.18 11.33 61.15
CA THR A 284 31.42 12.22 62.11
C THR A 284 30.40 13.16 61.39
N ASP A 285 29.12 13.10 61.78
CA ASP A 285 28.27 14.15 62.43
C ASP A 285 28.51 15.66 62.09
N LEU A 286 27.51 16.58 62.03
CA LEU A 286 26.08 16.57 62.44
C LEU A 286 25.24 17.71 61.76
N GLN A 287 23.93 17.76 62.05
CA GLN A 287 22.99 18.92 62.08
C GLN A 287 22.23 19.43 60.81
N THR A 288 20.91 19.24 60.87
CA THR A 288 19.78 20.04 60.33
C THR A 288 19.44 21.21 61.31
N PRO A 289 18.38 22.07 61.18
CA PRO A 289 17.27 22.20 60.20
C PRO A 289 17.22 23.61 59.52
N GLY A 290 16.22 24.09 58.76
CA GLY A 290 14.94 23.53 58.28
C GLY A 290 13.70 24.32 58.78
N CYS A 291 12.80 24.73 57.87
CA CYS A 291 11.40 25.11 58.16
C CYS A 291 10.57 25.12 56.86
N ALA A 292 9.25 24.96 56.96
CA ALA A 292 8.27 25.23 55.90
C ALA A 292 7.37 26.40 56.32
N ASP A 293 6.53 26.90 55.41
CA ASP A 293 5.24 27.54 55.75
C ASP A 293 4.27 27.54 54.54
N THR A 294 2.98 27.67 54.81
CA THR A 294 1.84 27.51 53.88
C THR A 294 0.80 28.64 53.99
N LEU A 295 -0.25 28.62 53.15
CA LEU A 295 -1.51 29.42 53.05
C LEU A 295 -1.62 30.09 51.63
N GLU A 296 -2.71 30.06 50.86
CA GLU A 296 -4.16 30.40 51.07
C GLU A 296 -4.35 31.91 51.35
N GLU A 297 -5.22 32.74 50.73
CA GLU A 297 -6.22 32.72 49.62
C GLU A 297 -6.17 34.13 48.90
N GLY A 298 -6.98 34.58 47.92
CA GLY A 298 -8.22 34.08 47.31
C GLY A 298 -8.92 35.06 46.32
N SER A 299 -10.13 34.68 45.85
CA SER A 299 -11.22 35.50 45.25
C SER A 299 -11.01 36.47 44.05
N SER A 300 -11.51 36.06 42.87
CA SER A 300 -12.38 36.76 41.87
C SER A 300 -12.41 38.29 41.63
N ILE A 301 -12.56 38.69 40.35
CA ILE A 301 -13.62 39.61 39.82
C ILE A 301 -13.67 39.56 38.26
N SER A 302 -14.81 39.91 37.65
CA SER A 302 -15.06 39.99 36.18
C SER A 302 -14.95 41.47 35.68
N LEU A 303 -15.21 41.91 34.44
CA LEU A 303 -15.98 41.43 33.29
C LEU A 303 -15.57 42.25 32.03
N GLY A 304 -15.66 41.71 30.81
CA GLY A 304 -15.44 42.53 29.60
C GLY A 304 -15.61 41.77 28.28
N ALA A 305 -16.48 42.25 27.38
CA ALA A 305 -16.79 41.59 26.12
C ALA A 305 -16.59 42.53 24.91
N ALA A 306 -16.14 41.97 23.78
CA ALA A 306 -16.15 42.64 22.48
C ALA A 306 -16.36 41.61 21.36
N ALA A 307 -17.45 41.73 20.60
CA ALA A 307 -17.75 40.89 19.44
C ALA A 307 -17.46 41.64 18.13
N ARG A 308 -17.01 40.91 17.10
CA ARG A 308 -17.03 41.39 15.71
C ARG A 308 -17.42 40.25 14.76
N LEU A 309 -18.34 40.57 13.85
CA LEU A 309 -18.85 39.69 12.79
C LEU A 309 -18.15 39.98 11.46
N THR A 310 -17.74 38.96 10.71
CA THR A 310 -17.60 39.08 9.25
C THR A 310 -17.78 37.74 8.50
N ILE A 311 -18.94 37.60 7.86
CA ILE A 311 -19.22 36.96 6.55
C ILE A 311 -18.32 35.79 6.08
N PRO A 312 -18.86 34.56 5.92
CA PRO A 312 -18.26 33.53 5.06
C PRO A 312 -18.60 33.76 3.57
N VAL A 313 -17.63 33.56 2.67
CA VAL A 313 -17.82 33.64 1.21
C VAL A 313 -17.73 32.22 0.61
N ALA A 314 -18.74 31.83 -0.17
CA ALA A 314 -18.78 30.53 -0.84
C ALA A 314 -18.22 30.59 -2.29
N PRO A 315 -17.30 29.70 -2.68
CA PRO A 315 -16.92 29.52 -4.09
C PRO A 315 -18.05 28.86 -4.89
N LEU A 316 -18.30 29.34 -6.11
CA LEU A 316 -19.35 28.79 -6.98
C LEU A 316 -18.92 27.45 -7.60
N ARG A 317 -19.87 26.52 -7.75
CA ARG A 317 -19.73 25.40 -8.69
C ARG A 317 -19.76 25.94 -10.12
N SER A 318 -18.80 25.51 -10.94
CA SER A 318 -18.83 25.70 -12.39
C SER A 318 -18.75 24.33 -13.07
N THR A 319 -19.85 23.90 -13.70
CA THR A 319 -19.89 22.71 -14.54
C THR A 319 -19.51 23.07 -15.97
N ARG A 320 -18.51 22.39 -16.53
CA ARG A 320 -18.29 22.30 -17.98
C ARG A 320 -17.92 20.88 -18.35
N GLU A 321 -18.82 20.25 -19.09
CA GLU A 321 -18.58 18.99 -19.78
C GLU A 321 -17.62 19.25 -20.95
N PHE A 322 -16.71 18.32 -21.21
CA PHE A 322 -16.03 18.17 -22.50
C PHE A 322 -15.75 16.69 -22.73
N SER A 323 -16.02 16.22 -23.95
CA SER A 323 -16.04 14.80 -24.32
C SER A 323 -15.10 14.48 -25.47
N GLY A 324 -14.58 13.24 -25.52
CA GLY A 324 -13.83 12.69 -26.65
C GLY A 324 -12.55 11.93 -26.24
N CYS A 325 -12.38 10.71 -26.77
CA CYS A 325 -11.18 9.84 -26.70
C CYS A 325 -10.52 9.70 -25.31
N LEU A 326 -10.79 8.68 -24.48
CA LEU A 326 -11.22 7.30 -24.79
C LEU A 326 -10.16 6.50 -25.58
N ASP A 327 -9.06 6.15 -24.91
CA ASP A 327 -8.59 4.76 -24.72
C ASP A 327 -7.44 4.71 -23.67
N TYR A 328 -7.05 3.51 -23.24
CA TYR A 328 -5.91 3.24 -22.32
C TYR A 328 -6.03 3.67 -20.83
N PHE A 329 -7.22 3.64 -20.22
CA PHE A 329 -7.39 3.83 -18.76
C PHE A 329 -8.43 2.91 -18.10
N GLU A 330 -8.00 1.73 -17.61
CA GLU A 330 -8.82 0.91 -16.68
C GLU A 330 -8.09 0.54 -15.37
N ASP A 331 -6.80 0.25 -15.39
CA ASP A 331 -6.01 -0.15 -14.20
C ASP A 331 -5.91 0.94 -13.10
N ARG A 332 -6.42 2.14 -13.37
CA ARG A 332 -6.37 3.30 -12.46
C ARG A 332 -7.63 3.44 -11.57
N ALA A 333 -8.73 2.72 -11.89
CA ALA A 333 -10.01 2.85 -11.18
C ALA A 333 -10.00 2.26 -9.76
N MET A 334 -9.19 1.22 -9.51
CA MET A 334 -9.13 0.53 -8.20
C MET A 334 -8.62 1.41 -7.04
N TYR A 335 -7.97 2.55 -7.32
CA TYR A 335 -7.44 3.46 -6.30
C TYR A 335 -8.38 4.60 -5.89
N TYR A 336 -9.36 4.98 -6.72
CA TYR A 336 -10.29 6.09 -6.44
C TYR A 336 -11.64 5.65 -5.87
N ALA A 337 -12.03 4.38 -6.04
CA ALA A 337 -13.25 3.80 -5.47
C ALA A 337 -13.23 3.68 -3.91
N ALA A 338 -12.27 4.29 -3.24
CA ALA A 338 -12.16 4.39 -1.78
C ALA A 338 -12.60 5.75 -1.21
N GLU A 339 -12.85 6.76 -2.05
CA GLU A 339 -13.11 8.15 -1.58
C GLU A 339 -14.47 8.35 -0.88
N ASN A 340 -15.36 7.35 -0.94
CA ASN A 340 -16.60 7.30 -0.13
C ASN A 340 -16.55 6.24 1.00
N CYS A 341 -15.38 5.67 1.31
CA CYS A 341 -15.16 5.01 2.60
C CYS A 341 -14.76 6.09 3.62
N GLY A 342 -15.39 6.09 4.80
CA GLY A 342 -15.26 7.17 5.79
C GLY A 342 -13.82 7.48 6.23
N GLU A 343 -13.61 8.72 6.69
CA GLU A 343 -12.34 9.18 7.23
C GLU A 343 -11.84 8.24 8.34
N TRP A 344 -10.59 7.77 8.22
CA TRP A 344 -10.02 6.92 9.27
C TRP A 344 -9.77 7.71 10.56
N PRO A 345 -9.88 7.09 11.75
CA PRO A 345 -9.28 7.65 12.96
C PRO A 345 -7.75 7.81 12.82
N GLY A 346 -7.11 6.92 12.05
CA GLY A 346 -5.72 7.07 11.62
C GLY A 346 -5.48 8.22 10.64
N ASP A 347 -6.50 8.70 9.91
CA ASP A 347 -6.41 9.97 9.18
C ASP A 347 -6.45 11.14 10.15
N LYS A 348 -7.18 11.07 11.26
CA LYS A 348 -7.14 12.11 12.30
C LYS A 348 -5.72 12.22 12.88
N GLU A 349 -5.11 11.09 13.26
CA GLU A 349 -3.68 11.03 13.69
C GLU A 349 -2.74 11.56 12.59
N MET A 350 -2.86 11.10 11.34
CA MET A 350 -1.97 11.50 10.24
C MET A 350 -2.22 12.92 9.70
N THR A 351 -3.40 13.49 9.92
CA THR A 351 -3.74 14.85 9.46
C THR A 351 -3.50 15.90 10.54
N SER A 352 -3.69 15.57 11.83
CA SER A 352 -3.28 16.45 12.94
C SER A 352 -1.77 16.54 13.08
N CYS A 353 -1.05 15.46 12.77
CA CYS A 353 0.41 15.39 12.78
C CYS A 353 1.04 15.56 11.38
N LEU A 354 0.31 16.18 10.43
CA LEU A 354 0.98 16.74 9.23
C LEU A 354 2.03 17.75 9.71
N PRO A 355 3.28 17.71 9.22
CA PRO A 355 4.28 18.68 9.60
C PRO A 355 3.82 20.08 9.20
N THR A 356 3.49 20.91 10.18
CA THR A 356 3.19 22.33 9.97
C THR A 356 4.36 22.95 9.21
N ILE A 357 4.06 23.66 8.12
CA ILE A 357 5.08 24.30 7.28
C ILE A 357 5.60 25.54 8.02
N THR A 358 6.48 25.31 8.99
CA THR A 358 7.15 26.35 9.78
C THR A 358 8.28 26.95 8.97
N ASP A 359 7.92 27.94 8.16
CA ASP A 359 8.77 28.92 7.47
C ASP A 359 9.88 28.40 6.54
N GLN A 360 9.89 28.88 5.29
CA GLN A 360 10.83 28.42 4.26
C GLN A 360 12.20 29.12 4.32
N THR A 361 12.51 29.81 5.42
CA THR A 361 13.65 30.74 5.55
C THR A 361 15.01 30.06 5.79
N GLU A 362 15.05 28.81 6.25
CA GLU A 362 16.29 28.03 6.31
C GLU A 362 16.51 27.21 5.02
N GLU A 363 17.45 27.59 4.17
CA GLU A 363 18.00 26.68 3.15
C GLU A 363 19.11 25.79 3.74
N PRO A 364 18.98 24.44 3.73
CA PRO A 364 20.13 23.54 3.67
C PRO A 364 20.71 23.61 2.25
N SER A 365 21.31 24.75 1.94
CA SER A 365 21.62 25.16 0.58
C SER A 365 22.57 24.19 -0.13
N ILE A 366 22.57 24.25 -1.46
CA ILE A 366 23.43 23.43 -2.35
C ILE A 366 24.94 23.77 -2.17
N HIS A 367 25.30 24.60 -1.18
CA HIS A 367 26.68 24.88 -0.77
C HIS A 367 27.33 23.77 0.09
N LEU A 368 26.56 22.83 0.65
CA LEU A 368 27.11 21.69 1.40
C LEU A 368 27.73 20.59 0.51
N TYR A 369 27.57 20.68 -0.81
CA TYR A 369 28.14 19.72 -1.77
C TYR A 369 29.25 20.36 -2.60
N ASP A 370 30.32 19.59 -2.85
CA ASP A 370 31.19 19.82 -4.02
C ASP A 370 30.29 19.93 -5.24
N THR A 371 30.32 21.08 -5.93
CA THR A 371 29.35 21.42 -6.98
C THR A 371 30.04 22.04 -8.16
N PHE A 372 29.44 21.85 -9.35
CA PHE A 372 29.86 22.51 -10.57
C PHE A 372 28.64 23.14 -11.26
N VAL A 373 28.87 24.21 -12.02
CA VAL A 373 27.87 24.81 -12.89
C VAL A 373 27.93 24.09 -14.23
N CYS A 374 26.80 23.55 -14.71
CA CYS A 374 26.75 22.90 -16.01
C CYS A 374 26.96 23.94 -17.14
N PRO A 375 27.93 23.77 -18.06
CA PRO A 375 28.19 24.76 -19.10
C PRO A 375 27.07 24.87 -20.16
N ASN A 376 26.14 23.91 -20.22
CA ASN A 376 25.08 23.85 -21.23
C ASN A 376 23.70 24.35 -20.74
N CYS A 377 23.44 24.32 -19.43
CA CYS A 377 22.17 24.78 -18.86
C CYS A 377 22.32 25.70 -17.64
N HIS A 378 23.56 26.01 -17.25
CA HIS A 378 23.95 26.90 -16.14
C HIS A 378 23.44 26.51 -14.74
N GLU A 379 22.91 25.30 -14.59
CA GLU A 379 22.45 24.75 -13.31
C GLU A 379 23.59 24.29 -12.42
N LYS A 380 23.48 24.57 -11.12
CA LYS A 380 24.41 24.09 -10.09
C LYS A 380 24.12 22.62 -9.76
N THR A 381 25.02 21.72 -10.14
CA THR A 381 24.90 20.27 -9.98
C THR A 381 25.95 19.75 -8.98
N PRO A 382 25.60 18.88 -8.01
CA PRO A 382 26.57 18.21 -7.15
C PRO A 382 27.53 17.31 -7.94
N LEU A 383 28.76 17.17 -7.45
CA LEU A 383 29.75 16.23 -7.96
C LEU A 383 29.45 14.83 -7.39
N ILE A 384 28.42 14.18 -7.94
CA ILE A 384 27.89 12.90 -7.46
C ILE A 384 28.89 11.75 -7.63
N TYR A 385 29.68 11.75 -8.71
CA TYR A 385 30.58 10.65 -9.08
C TYR A 385 32.05 11.08 -9.13
N LYS A 386 32.97 10.16 -8.80
CA LYS A 386 34.42 10.39 -8.86
C LYS A 386 34.92 10.56 -10.30
N GLU A 387 34.25 9.91 -11.25
CA GLU A 387 34.69 9.85 -12.65
C GLU A 387 34.56 11.19 -13.39
N GLY A 388 33.78 12.16 -12.89
CA GLY A 388 33.79 13.53 -13.41
C GLY A 388 32.47 14.29 -13.27
N GLN A 389 32.44 15.49 -13.87
CA GLN A 389 31.28 16.36 -13.91
C GLN A 389 30.23 15.80 -14.91
N ILE A 390 29.04 15.46 -14.40
CA ILE A 390 27.93 14.84 -15.13
C ILE A 390 26.65 15.59 -14.78
N CYS A 391 25.92 16.14 -15.76
CA CYS A 391 24.70 16.89 -15.51
C CYS A 391 23.50 15.95 -15.30
N VAL A 392 22.64 16.26 -14.31
CA VAL A 392 21.49 15.41 -13.92
C VAL A 392 20.12 16.01 -14.24
N LYS A 393 20.06 17.14 -14.97
CA LYS A 393 18.81 17.76 -15.44
C LYS A 393 18.39 17.13 -16.79
N PRO A 394 17.27 16.38 -16.87
CA PRO A 394 16.90 15.65 -18.10
C PRO A 394 16.69 16.50 -19.35
N SER A 395 16.34 17.78 -19.20
CA SER A 395 16.17 18.73 -20.31
C SER A 395 17.47 19.42 -20.76
N CYS A 396 18.62 19.04 -20.22
CA CYS A 396 19.92 19.57 -20.63
C CYS A 396 20.53 18.71 -21.77
N PRO A 397 21.07 19.30 -22.85
CA PRO A 397 21.84 18.56 -23.87
C PRO A 397 23.10 17.85 -23.34
N ALA A 398 23.56 18.18 -22.12
CA ALA A 398 24.64 17.50 -21.42
C ALA A 398 24.15 16.47 -20.37
N PHE A 399 22.86 16.12 -20.37
CA PHE A 399 22.29 15.15 -19.43
C PHE A 399 22.99 13.80 -19.50
N PHE A 400 23.46 13.33 -18.35
CA PHE A 400 24.20 12.08 -18.15
C PHE A 400 25.41 11.87 -19.07
N LEU A 401 25.97 12.93 -19.65
CA LEU A 401 27.23 12.91 -20.38
C LEU A 401 28.40 13.16 -19.42
N LEU A 402 29.49 12.41 -19.58
CA LEU A 402 30.74 12.62 -18.85
C LEU A 402 31.54 13.74 -19.51
N ARG A 403 31.83 14.81 -18.75
CA ARG A 403 32.74 15.88 -19.17
C ARG A 403 34.20 15.42 -19.04
N THR A 404 34.93 15.51 -20.15
CA THR A 404 36.37 15.22 -20.27
C THR A 404 37.12 16.44 -20.80
N THR A 405 38.46 16.37 -20.86
CA THR A 405 39.30 17.38 -21.55
C THR A 405 39.03 17.45 -23.05
N CYS A 406 38.55 16.37 -23.67
CA CYS A 406 38.23 16.29 -25.10
C CYS A 406 36.76 16.61 -25.43
N GLY A 407 35.93 16.97 -24.43
CA GLY A 407 34.51 17.28 -24.61
C GLY A 407 33.57 16.42 -23.77
N LEU A 408 32.27 16.44 -24.12
CA LEU A 408 31.23 15.63 -23.49
C LEU A 408 31.13 14.26 -24.20
N PHE A 409 31.09 13.18 -23.44
CA PHE A 409 30.95 11.81 -23.97
C PHE A 409 29.79 11.06 -23.32
N PRO A 410 29.03 10.24 -24.07
CA PRO A 410 28.01 9.37 -23.49
C PRO A 410 28.66 8.31 -22.60
N ILE A 411 27.98 7.95 -21.50
CA ILE A 411 28.46 6.95 -20.53
C ILE A 411 27.92 5.58 -20.95
N PRO A 412 28.76 4.68 -21.51
CA PRO A 412 28.25 3.50 -22.20
C PRO A 412 27.84 2.36 -21.26
N PRO A 413 27.00 1.41 -21.73
CA PRO A 413 26.55 0.27 -20.93
C PRO A 413 27.72 -0.56 -20.38
N GLY A 414 27.84 -0.61 -19.05
CA GLY A 414 28.94 -1.28 -18.34
C GLY A 414 30.09 -0.37 -17.91
N PHE A 415 30.05 0.94 -18.21
CA PHE A 415 30.95 1.90 -17.57
C PHE A 415 30.62 2.01 -16.09
N THR A 416 31.58 1.69 -15.23
CA THR A 416 31.38 1.81 -13.77
C THR A 416 31.59 3.25 -13.35
N LEU A 417 30.53 3.85 -12.80
CA LEU A 417 30.56 5.10 -12.03
C LEU A 417 30.62 4.78 -10.53
N THR A 418 31.35 5.59 -9.79
CA THR A 418 31.62 5.44 -8.35
C THR A 418 31.21 6.72 -7.64
N PHE A 419 30.41 6.64 -6.57
CA PHE A 419 30.04 7.84 -5.81
C PHE A 419 31.26 8.58 -5.23
N ASN A 420 31.22 9.92 -5.30
CA ASN A 420 32.23 10.81 -4.74
C ASN A 420 32.20 10.74 -3.20
N PRO A 421 33.32 10.59 -2.46
CA PRO A 421 33.26 10.34 -1.02
C PRO A 421 32.60 11.46 -0.20
N PRO A 422 32.83 12.77 -0.47
CA PRO A 422 32.09 13.86 0.18
C PRO A 422 30.57 13.84 -0.08
N PHE A 423 30.13 13.20 -1.17
CA PHE A 423 28.71 12.97 -1.46
C PHE A 423 28.15 11.77 -0.68
N LEU A 424 28.96 10.90 -0.07
CA LEU A 424 28.49 9.81 0.79
C LEU A 424 28.49 10.13 2.29
N LEU A 425 29.07 11.25 2.73
CA LEU A 425 29.04 11.69 4.13
C LEU A 425 27.66 12.19 4.53
N LEU A 426 27.15 11.80 5.71
CA LEU A 426 25.88 12.27 6.30
C LEU A 426 25.72 13.80 6.24
N ARG A 427 24.51 14.26 5.90
CA ARG A 427 24.12 15.68 6.01
C ARG A 427 23.64 16.01 7.43
N PRO A 428 23.90 17.21 7.96
CA PRO A 428 23.25 17.69 9.17
C PRO A 428 21.72 17.61 9.06
N THR A 429 21.07 17.13 10.11
CA THR A 429 19.61 17.13 10.23
C THR A 429 19.08 18.58 10.23
N PRO A 430 18.10 18.94 9.37
CA PRO A 430 17.48 20.27 9.38
C PRO A 430 16.78 20.57 10.72
N ASN A 431 16.79 21.84 11.16
CA ASN A 431 16.14 22.25 12.42
C ASN A 431 14.62 21.99 12.41
N SER A 432 13.98 22.00 11.23
CA SER A 432 12.58 21.61 11.03
C SER A 432 12.27 20.16 11.39
N LEU A 433 13.29 19.31 11.60
CA LEU A 433 13.18 17.91 12.03
C LEU A 433 13.67 17.69 13.47
N ALA A 434 13.76 18.76 14.26
CA ALA A 434 14.14 18.65 15.67
C ALA A 434 13.14 17.80 16.50
N ASN A 435 11.86 17.83 16.12
CA ASN A 435 10.80 16.99 16.67
C ASN A 435 10.33 16.00 15.58
N LEU A 436 10.23 14.72 15.92
CA LEU A 436 9.73 13.68 15.03
C LEU A 436 8.19 13.57 15.13
N PRO A 437 7.47 13.22 14.04
CA PRO A 437 6.00 13.18 14.05
C PRO A 437 5.36 12.17 15.02
N TYR A 438 6.04 11.04 15.25
CA TYR A 438 5.61 9.95 16.16
C TYR A 438 6.75 8.95 16.38
N ASP A 439 6.61 8.09 17.38
CA ASP A 439 7.56 7.01 17.68
C ASP A 439 7.58 5.89 16.63
N LEU A 440 8.74 5.23 16.50
CA LEU A 440 8.90 4.06 15.64
C LEU A 440 8.11 2.84 16.14
N ILE A 441 7.96 2.72 17.46
CA ILE A 441 7.06 1.77 18.11
C ILE A 441 5.72 2.50 18.32
N PRO A 442 4.62 2.08 17.65
CA PRO A 442 3.32 2.69 17.91
C PRO A 442 2.92 2.46 19.37
N PRO A 443 2.21 3.41 20.01
CA PRO A 443 1.72 3.20 21.37
C PRO A 443 0.89 1.92 21.44
N THR A 444 1.04 1.19 22.55
CA THR A 444 0.14 0.08 22.89
C THR A 444 -1.30 0.58 22.85
N LEU A 445 -2.20 -0.28 22.39
CA LEU A 445 -3.63 -0.05 22.53
C LEU A 445 -3.97 0.15 24.02
N ASP A 446 -5.03 0.89 24.33
CA ASP A 446 -5.53 0.98 25.71
C ASP A 446 -6.07 -0.40 26.13
N GLU A 447 -5.73 -0.87 27.32
CA GLU A 447 -6.31 -2.09 27.89
C GLU A 447 -7.83 -1.93 28.12
N ASN A 448 -8.31 -0.69 28.23
CA ASN A 448 -9.69 -0.30 28.46
C ASN A 448 -10.43 0.06 27.17
N ILE A 449 -10.12 -0.57 26.02
CA ILE A 449 -10.94 -0.43 24.80
C ILE A 449 -12.35 -0.97 25.08
N LEU A 450 -13.23 -0.04 25.43
CA LEU A 450 -14.64 -0.30 25.69
C LEU A 450 -15.38 -0.38 24.35
N GLU A 451 -15.88 -1.56 23.98
CA GLU A 451 -16.72 -1.75 22.77
C GLU A 451 -18.05 -0.96 22.77
N ARG A 452 -18.28 -0.06 23.73
CA ARG A 452 -19.44 0.84 23.79
C ARG A 452 -19.18 2.23 23.17
N THR A 453 -17.95 2.58 22.82
CA THR A 453 -17.61 3.93 22.30
C THR A 453 -17.91 4.06 20.80
N GLU A 454 -18.92 3.36 20.29
CA GLU A 454 -19.26 3.29 18.85
C GLU A 454 -20.30 4.33 18.43
N CYS A 455 -20.90 5.05 19.39
CA CYS A 455 -22.05 5.93 19.18
C CYS A 455 -21.68 7.43 19.13
N LYS A 456 -20.71 7.83 18.27
CA LYS A 456 -20.55 9.18 17.66
C LYS A 456 -19.29 9.30 16.80
N ALA A 457 -19.44 9.34 15.48
CA ALA A 457 -18.44 9.73 14.46
C ALA A 457 -17.10 8.95 14.39
N ASP A 458 -16.72 8.20 15.42
CA ASP A 458 -15.66 7.20 15.40
C ASP A 458 -16.32 5.82 15.53
N LEU A 459 -16.81 5.32 14.39
CA LEU A 459 -17.46 4.02 14.26
C LEU A 459 -16.47 2.87 14.54
N GLY A 460 -16.95 1.81 15.22
CA GLY A 460 -16.52 0.40 15.06
C GLY A 460 -15.02 0.10 14.94
N GLY A 461 -14.16 0.94 15.54
CA GLY A 461 -12.85 1.25 14.98
C GLY A 461 -11.98 0.05 14.63
N ARG A 462 -11.31 0.11 13.46
CA ARG A 462 -10.34 -0.90 13.00
C ARG A 462 -9.28 -1.26 14.05
N THR A 463 -9.05 -0.39 15.03
CA THR A 463 -8.51 -0.67 16.37
C THR A 463 -8.73 -2.11 16.85
N LEU A 464 -9.97 -2.62 16.81
CA LEU A 464 -10.35 -3.95 17.31
C LEU A 464 -9.87 -5.14 16.44
N TRP A 465 -9.26 -4.88 15.28
CA TRP A 465 -8.49 -5.86 14.51
C TRP A 465 -7.11 -5.36 14.05
N LYS A 466 -6.66 -4.21 14.56
CA LYS A 466 -5.35 -3.60 14.30
C LYS A 466 -4.24 -4.57 14.74
N GLY A 467 -3.14 -4.57 13.99
CA GLY A 467 -1.91 -5.20 14.47
C GLY A 467 -1.31 -4.41 15.63
N TRP A 468 -0.30 -4.98 16.27
CA TRP A 468 0.39 -4.38 17.41
C TRP A 468 1.89 -4.69 17.36
N VAL A 469 2.70 -3.88 18.03
CA VAL A 469 4.11 -4.22 18.30
C VAL A 469 4.18 -4.77 19.72
N CYS A 470 4.83 -5.91 19.91
CA CYS A 470 4.94 -6.55 21.21
C CYS A 470 5.99 -5.86 22.09
N THR A 471 5.59 -5.50 23.31
CA THR A 471 6.42 -4.84 24.33
C THR A 471 7.69 -5.60 24.71
N ASP A 472 7.65 -6.94 24.68
CA ASP A 472 8.70 -7.77 25.26
C ASP A 472 9.73 -8.23 24.22
N CYS A 473 9.39 -8.12 22.93
CA CYS A 473 10.21 -8.65 21.85
C CYS A 473 10.23 -7.80 20.58
N GLU A 474 9.58 -6.63 20.55
CA GLU A 474 9.60 -5.66 19.42
C GLU A 474 9.04 -6.21 18.09
N ARG A 475 8.40 -7.38 18.10
CA ARG A 475 7.76 -7.96 16.92
C ARG A 475 6.45 -7.23 16.59
N ALA A 476 6.28 -6.80 15.33
CA ALA A 476 4.98 -6.48 14.77
C ALA A 476 4.15 -7.77 14.54
N ASN A 477 2.92 -7.80 15.04
CA ASN A 477 2.01 -8.95 15.00
C ASN A 477 0.64 -8.53 14.47
N CYS A 478 0.07 -9.35 13.58
CA CYS A 478 -1.36 -9.26 13.24
C CYS A 478 -2.21 -9.76 14.41
N ARG A 479 -3.36 -9.10 14.68
CA ARG A 479 -4.38 -9.74 15.52
C ARG A 479 -4.95 -10.93 14.74
N TYR A 480 -4.80 -12.16 15.27
CA TYR A 480 -5.28 -13.38 14.60
C TYR A 480 -6.28 -14.20 15.41
N ARG A 481 -6.41 -13.93 16.72
CA ARG A 481 -7.42 -14.49 17.62
C ARG A 481 -8.49 -13.44 17.89
N TRP A 482 -9.76 -13.86 18.00
CA TRP A 482 -10.87 -12.93 18.25
C TRP A 482 -10.87 -12.44 19.69
N GLU A 483 -10.48 -13.30 20.61
CA GLU A 483 -10.56 -13.14 22.06
C GLU A 483 -9.39 -12.34 22.64
N VAL A 484 -8.23 -12.25 21.96
CA VAL A 484 -6.98 -11.71 22.53
C VAL A 484 -6.04 -11.23 21.44
N TRP A 485 -5.04 -10.42 21.78
CA TRP A 485 -3.85 -10.20 20.95
C TRP A 485 -2.73 -11.10 21.49
N GLU A 486 -2.22 -12.01 20.66
CA GLU A 486 -1.15 -12.95 21.04
C GLU A 486 0.09 -12.69 20.19
N CYS A 487 1.27 -12.66 20.81
CA CYS A 487 2.53 -12.54 20.09
C CYS A 487 3.03 -13.91 19.61
N ARG A 488 3.15 -14.09 18.29
CA ARG A 488 3.58 -15.36 17.66
C ARG A 488 5.06 -15.70 17.86
N HIS A 489 5.80 -14.93 18.65
CA HIS A 489 7.21 -15.18 18.98
C HIS A 489 7.42 -15.53 20.46
N CYS A 490 6.97 -14.68 21.38
CA CYS A 490 7.16 -14.89 22.83
C CYS A 490 5.93 -15.45 23.57
N GLY A 491 4.75 -15.50 22.93
CA GLY A 491 3.50 -15.94 23.57
C GLY A 491 2.85 -14.91 24.50
N ASN A 492 3.35 -13.67 24.57
CA ASN A 492 2.71 -12.61 25.35
C ASN A 492 1.27 -12.36 24.86
N LEU A 493 0.35 -12.19 25.82
CA LEU A 493 -1.07 -11.97 25.65
C LEU A 493 -1.45 -10.55 26.09
N PHE A 494 -2.11 -9.82 25.21
CA PHE A 494 -2.52 -8.44 25.41
C PHE A 494 -4.03 -8.27 25.14
N ALA A 495 -4.68 -7.36 25.90
CA ALA A 495 -6.11 -7.02 25.83
C ALA A 495 -7.06 -8.21 25.54
N PRO A 496 -7.23 -9.16 26.49
CA PRO A 496 -8.29 -10.16 26.39
C PRO A 496 -9.67 -9.49 26.40
N LEU A 497 -10.54 -9.86 25.46
CA LEU A 497 -11.91 -9.35 25.41
C LEU A 497 -12.70 -9.81 26.63
N ASN A 498 -13.46 -8.89 27.23
CA ASN A 498 -14.31 -9.20 28.35
C ASN A 498 -15.62 -9.85 27.88
N LEU A 499 -16.05 -10.95 28.51
CA LEU A 499 -17.33 -11.62 28.21
C LEU A 499 -18.56 -10.70 28.39
N ASN A 500 -18.41 -9.55 29.07
CA ASN A 500 -19.45 -8.55 29.29
C ASN A 500 -19.47 -7.43 28.22
N THR A 501 -18.41 -7.29 27.42
CA THR A 501 -18.45 -6.52 26.17
C THR A 501 -19.02 -7.42 25.07
N ASN A 502 -20.34 -7.41 24.95
CA ASN A 502 -21.05 -7.86 23.75
C ASN A 502 -21.76 -6.64 23.16
N MET A 503 -21.75 -6.52 21.84
CA MET A 503 -22.42 -5.48 21.10
C MET A 503 -23.93 -5.80 21.00
N PRO A 504 -24.82 -4.97 21.56
CA PRO A 504 -26.26 -5.15 21.39
C PRO A 504 -26.66 -4.77 19.96
N LEU A 505 -27.70 -5.41 19.41
CA LEU A 505 -28.21 -5.10 18.06
C LEU A 505 -28.65 -3.63 17.92
N SER A 506 -29.01 -2.96 19.01
CA SER A 506 -29.34 -1.53 19.08
C SER A 506 -28.15 -0.57 19.18
N GLY A 507 -26.92 -1.09 19.38
CA GLY A 507 -25.68 -0.30 19.34
C GLY A 507 -25.15 -0.13 17.91
N LEU A 508 -25.44 -1.11 17.05
CA LEU A 508 -25.29 -0.97 15.61
C LEU A 508 -26.26 0.09 15.10
N SER A 509 -25.74 1.15 14.49
CA SER A 509 -26.59 2.20 13.89
C SER A 509 -27.52 1.59 12.85
N LEU A 510 -28.84 1.64 13.09
CA LEU A 510 -29.85 1.05 12.22
C LEU A 510 -30.36 2.02 11.14
N ASP A 511 -29.68 3.14 10.90
CA ASP A 511 -29.97 4.12 9.84
C ASP A 511 -29.61 3.61 8.42
N PHE A 512 -29.78 2.30 8.19
CA PHE A 512 -29.70 1.67 6.87
C PHE A 512 -31.01 1.89 6.11
N PRO A 513 -30.99 2.01 4.77
CA PRO A 513 -32.20 2.25 3.98
C PRO A 513 -33.22 1.13 4.24
N PRO A 514 -34.44 1.46 4.72
CA PRO A 514 -35.38 0.45 5.18
C PRO A 514 -35.94 -0.34 3.99
N PHE A 515 -35.65 -1.64 3.99
CA PHE A 515 -36.46 -2.71 3.39
C PHE A 515 -36.82 -2.57 1.90
N MET A 516 -36.21 -3.41 1.05
CA MET A 516 -36.40 -3.40 -0.41
C MET A 516 -35.97 -2.08 -1.10
N GLY A 517 -34.88 -1.46 -0.63
CA GLY A 517 -34.19 -0.43 -1.42
C GLY A 517 -33.64 -1.03 -2.71
N ASP A 518 -34.25 -0.68 -3.84
CA ASP A 518 -33.86 -0.93 -5.24
C ASP A 518 -32.82 -2.03 -5.45
N ALA A 519 -33.23 -3.29 -5.24
CA ALA A 519 -32.41 -4.45 -5.59
C ALA A 519 -32.06 -4.34 -7.09
N MET A 520 -30.79 -4.12 -7.41
CA MET A 520 -30.37 -3.78 -8.77
C MET A 520 -30.39 -5.05 -9.63
N THR A 521 -31.57 -5.37 -10.12
CA THR A 521 -31.89 -6.58 -10.88
C THR A 521 -31.98 -6.25 -12.36
N MET A 522 -30.99 -6.70 -13.15
CA MET A 522 -31.08 -6.65 -14.62
C MET A 522 -32.06 -7.72 -15.17
N HIS A 523 -32.58 -8.61 -14.30
CA HIS A 523 -33.46 -9.74 -14.64
C HIS A 523 -34.64 -9.82 -13.67
N THR A 524 -35.80 -10.27 -14.13
CA THR A 524 -37.06 -10.21 -13.37
C THR A 524 -37.09 -11.16 -12.17
N GLY A 525 -36.96 -10.62 -10.95
CA GLY A 525 -37.19 -11.37 -9.72
C GLY A 525 -38.67 -11.74 -9.51
N ARG A 526 -38.92 -12.85 -8.79
CA ARG A 526 -40.26 -13.39 -8.48
C ARG A 526 -40.47 -13.40 -6.97
N ILE A 527 -41.57 -12.82 -6.48
CA ILE A 527 -41.88 -12.78 -5.04
C ILE A 527 -42.76 -13.97 -4.66
N MET A 528 -42.42 -14.67 -3.58
CA MET A 528 -43.12 -15.83 -3.04
C MET A 528 -43.39 -15.65 -1.54
N MET A 529 -44.64 -15.76 -1.09
CA MET A 529 -44.97 -15.81 0.34
C MET A 529 -44.94 -17.26 0.85
N LEU A 530 -44.26 -17.52 1.96
CA LEU A 530 -44.19 -18.85 2.57
C LEU A 530 -45.27 -18.99 3.64
N SER A 531 -46.27 -19.83 3.37
CA SER A 531 -47.45 -20.01 4.22
C SER A 531 -47.18 -20.65 5.59
N SER A 532 -46.01 -21.24 5.80
CA SER A 532 -45.61 -21.94 7.02
C SER A 532 -45.19 -21.01 8.16
N MET A 533 -44.45 -19.92 7.87
CA MET A 533 -43.62 -19.24 8.88
C MET A 533 -43.60 -17.69 8.81
N LYS A 534 -44.62 -17.04 8.22
CA LYS A 534 -44.71 -15.57 8.02
C LYS A 534 -43.59 -14.91 7.19
N ASN A 535 -42.62 -15.69 6.70
CA ASN A 535 -41.46 -15.18 5.97
C ASN A 535 -41.79 -14.96 4.48
N ILE A 536 -41.10 -13.99 3.88
CA ILE A 536 -41.21 -13.67 2.45
C ILE A 536 -39.91 -14.17 1.78
N ALA A 537 -40.03 -14.86 0.65
CA ALA A 537 -38.90 -15.27 -0.16
C ALA A 537 -38.95 -14.56 -1.52
N ILE A 538 -37.87 -13.90 -1.91
CA ILE A 538 -37.71 -13.31 -3.25
C ILE A 538 -36.72 -14.18 -4.03
N ALA A 539 -37.15 -14.71 -5.16
CA ALA A 539 -36.36 -15.55 -6.04
C ALA A 539 -35.80 -14.72 -7.22
N TYR A 540 -34.49 -14.78 -7.41
CA TYR A 540 -33.77 -14.11 -8.48
C TYR A 540 -33.13 -15.18 -9.38
N ASP A 541 -33.60 -15.31 -10.61
CA ASP A 541 -33.06 -16.27 -11.57
C ASP A 541 -31.76 -15.71 -12.19
N LEU A 542 -30.67 -16.47 -12.08
CA LEU A 542 -29.40 -16.20 -12.76
C LEU A 542 -29.35 -17.03 -14.07
N PRO A 543 -29.31 -16.38 -15.25
CA PRO A 543 -29.29 -17.04 -16.55
C PRO A 543 -28.31 -18.22 -16.61
N ASP A 544 -28.81 -19.34 -17.14
CA ASP A 544 -28.10 -20.60 -17.41
C ASP A 544 -27.33 -21.21 -16.21
N ALA A 545 -27.55 -20.74 -14.97
CA ALA A 545 -26.73 -21.08 -13.81
C ALA A 545 -27.52 -21.56 -12.57
N GLY A 546 -28.68 -20.95 -12.26
CA GLY A 546 -29.51 -21.32 -11.12
C GLY A 546 -30.35 -20.17 -10.56
N THR A 547 -30.91 -20.33 -9.36
CA THR A 547 -31.74 -19.31 -8.69
C THR A 547 -31.16 -18.95 -7.33
N VAL A 548 -31.15 -17.66 -7.00
CA VAL A 548 -30.79 -17.13 -5.68
C VAL A 548 -32.06 -16.68 -4.96
N TYR A 549 -32.27 -17.15 -3.74
CA TYR A 549 -33.40 -16.76 -2.90
C TYR A 549 -32.93 -15.85 -1.76
N HIS A 550 -33.60 -14.72 -1.56
CA HIS A 550 -33.52 -13.90 -0.34
C HIS A 550 -34.74 -14.20 0.52
N VAL A 551 -34.52 -14.88 1.65
CA VAL A 551 -35.54 -15.17 2.66
C VAL A 551 -35.49 -14.09 3.72
N ILE A 552 -36.56 -13.32 3.81
CA ILE A 552 -36.77 -12.23 4.75
C ILE A 552 -37.45 -12.80 6.00
N SER A 553 -36.77 -12.71 7.15
CA SER A 553 -37.26 -13.27 8.41
C SER A 553 -38.11 -12.27 9.20
N HIS A 554 -39.38 -12.62 9.46
CA HIS A 554 -40.30 -11.79 10.25
C HIS A 554 -40.10 -11.98 11.77
N ASP A 555 -39.81 -13.20 12.24
CA ASP A 555 -39.49 -13.45 13.65
C ASP A 555 -37.96 -13.50 13.82
N ARG A 556 -37.41 -12.43 14.41
CA ARG A 556 -35.96 -12.29 14.61
C ARG A 556 -35.44 -12.87 15.92
N ARG A 557 -36.31 -13.34 16.83
CA ARG A 557 -35.91 -13.76 18.20
C ARG A 557 -34.86 -14.87 18.23
N ALA A 558 -34.86 -15.77 17.25
CA ALA A 558 -33.81 -16.78 17.08
C ALA A 558 -32.48 -16.17 16.60
N ALA A 559 -32.53 -15.21 15.67
CA ALA A 559 -31.37 -14.47 15.17
C ALA A 559 -30.78 -13.52 16.22
N ASP A 560 -31.62 -12.84 17.01
CA ASP A 560 -31.22 -11.99 18.13
C ASP A 560 -30.41 -12.81 19.16
N LYS A 561 -30.92 -13.99 19.53
CA LYS A 561 -30.22 -14.91 20.44
C LYS A 561 -28.93 -15.42 19.82
N LEU A 562 -28.94 -15.90 18.58
CA LEU A 562 -27.74 -16.40 17.90
C LEU A 562 -26.65 -15.33 17.82
N PHE A 563 -27.00 -14.08 17.52
CA PHE A 563 -26.04 -12.96 17.46
C PHE A 563 -25.41 -12.64 18.82
N HIS A 564 -26.13 -12.84 19.92
CA HIS A 564 -25.56 -12.77 21.26
C HIS A 564 -24.68 -13.99 21.57
N ASP A 565 -25.20 -15.21 21.38
CA ASP A 565 -24.50 -16.46 21.68
C ASP A 565 -23.15 -16.57 20.95
N TYR A 566 -23.10 -16.18 19.66
CA TYR A 566 -21.87 -16.20 18.88
C TYR A 566 -20.80 -15.24 19.42
N GLN A 567 -21.17 -14.07 19.96
CA GLN A 567 -20.22 -13.12 20.53
C GLN A 567 -19.61 -13.68 21.83
N VAL A 568 -20.45 -14.29 22.68
CA VAL A 568 -20.02 -14.97 23.91
C VAL A 568 -19.07 -16.13 23.62
N GLU A 569 -19.42 -17.02 22.68
CA GLU A 569 -18.59 -18.16 22.27
C GLU A 569 -17.29 -17.72 21.57
N ALA A 570 -17.31 -16.61 20.83
CA ALA A 570 -16.11 -16.04 20.22
C ALA A 570 -15.16 -15.45 21.28
N ALA A 571 -15.69 -14.74 22.28
CA ALA A 571 -14.92 -14.26 23.43
C ALA A 571 -14.45 -15.39 24.37
N GLY A 572 -15.14 -16.55 24.37
CA GLY A 572 -14.75 -17.76 25.09
C GLY A 572 -13.42 -18.40 24.64
N GLY A 573 -12.92 -18.04 23.46
CA GLY A 573 -11.48 -18.06 23.18
C GLY A 573 -10.87 -19.33 22.59
N PHE A 574 -11.53 -19.95 21.61
CA PHE A 574 -10.94 -21.04 20.82
C PHE A 574 -11.26 -20.99 19.32
N TYR A 575 -12.48 -20.58 18.95
CA TYR A 575 -13.05 -20.87 17.62
C TYR A 575 -12.67 -19.87 16.52
N PHE A 576 -12.91 -18.57 16.74
CA PHE A 576 -12.81 -17.56 15.69
C PHE A 576 -11.39 -17.05 15.49
N GLN A 577 -10.75 -17.47 14.40
CA GLN A 577 -9.38 -17.09 14.09
C GLN A 577 -9.21 -16.61 12.64
N ARG A 578 -8.31 -15.65 12.43
CA ARG A 578 -7.79 -15.31 11.10
C ARG A 578 -6.69 -16.32 10.75
N ARG A 579 -6.87 -17.02 9.64
CA ARG A 579 -6.07 -18.17 9.23
C ARG A 579 -5.29 -17.88 7.95
N ALA A 580 -4.22 -18.64 7.71
CA ALA A 580 -3.34 -18.43 6.56
C ALA A 580 -4.04 -18.78 5.25
N LEU A 581 -3.84 -17.93 4.24
CA LEU A 581 -4.27 -18.15 2.86
C LEU A 581 -3.31 -19.14 2.17
N LYS A 582 -3.86 -20.11 1.44
CA LYS A 582 -3.12 -21.22 0.80
C LYS A 582 -2.32 -20.81 -0.43
N ALA A 583 -2.64 -19.66 -1.06
CA ALA A 583 -2.00 -19.18 -2.28
C ALA A 583 -1.65 -17.69 -2.15
N ASN A 584 -0.37 -17.39 -1.87
CA ASN A 584 0.13 -16.03 -1.69
C ASN A 584 1.30 -15.74 -2.65
N THR A 585 1.25 -14.60 -3.35
CA THR A 585 2.37 -14.06 -4.14
C THR A 585 3.33 -13.19 -3.31
N VAL A 586 3.07 -13.04 -2.00
CA VAL A 586 3.88 -12.27 -1.05
C VAL A 586 4.58 -13.23 -0.09
N LYS A 587 5.83 -12.95 0.27
CA LYS A 587 6.62 -13.75 1.24
C LYS A 587 6.01 -13.66 2.64
N GLY A 588 5.85 -14.83 3.28
CA GLY A 588 5.20 -14.99 4.59
C GLY A 588 3.77 -15.56 4.48
N ALA A 589 3.22 -16.01 5.61
CA ALA A 589 1.85 -16.53 5.67
C ALA A 589 0.85 -15.35 5.74
N LEU A 590 0.20 -15.02 4.62
CA LEU A 590 -0.82 -13.97 4.58
C LEU A 590 -2.09 -14.48 5.29
N LEU A 591 -2.54 -13.77 6.32
CA LEU A 591 -3.79 -14.08 7.03
C LEU A 591 -5.00 -13.50 6.30
N ALA A 592 -6.09 -14.26 6.27
CA ALA A 592 -7.41 -13.78 5.85
C ALA A 592 -7.83 -12.52 6.62
N GLN A 593 -8.68 -11.68 6.03
CA GLN A 593 -9.14 -10.43 6.66
C GLN A 593 -10.12 -10.66 7.81
N HIS A 594 -11.01 -11.64 7.66
CA HIS A 594 -12.08 -11.98 8.60
C HIS A 594 -11.65 -13.11 9.56
N PHE A 595 -12.24 -13.14 10.76
CA PHE A 595 -12.08 -14.27 11.68
C PHE A 595 -13.13 -15.32 11.33
N ALA A 596 -12.75 -16.60 11.30
CA ALA A 596 -13.66 -17.68 10.94
C ALA A 596 -13.44 -18.95 11.77
N VAL A 597 -14.53 -19.72 11.93
CA VAL A 597 -14.54 -21.11 12.37
C VAL A 597 -15.27 -21.95 11.33
N ASN A 598 -14.74 -23.14 11.05
CA ASN A 598 -15.40 -24.14 10.21
C ASN A 598 -15.89 -25.27 11.12
N SER A 599 -17.07 -25.82 10.82
CA SER A 599 -17.65 -26.94 11.56
C SER A 599 -18.22 -27.99 10.61
N GLY A 600 -18.15 -29.26 11.02
CA GLY A 600 -18.52 -30.40 10.17
C GLY A 600 -17.37 -30.86 9.27
N VAL A 601 -17.68 -31.24 8.03
CA VAL A 601 -16.69 -31.72 7.05
C VAL A 601 -15.58 -30.68 6.83
N PRO A 602 -14.28 -31.08 6.74
CA PRO A 602 -13.18 -30.17 6.47
C PRO A 602 -13.29 -29.44 5.11
N TYR A 603 -13.81 -28.22 5.15
CA TYR A 603 -13.90 -27.31 4.00
C TYR A 603 -12.49 -26.94 3.51
N LYS A 604 -12.25 -27.00 2.20
CA LYS A 604 -10.91 -26.94 1.58
C LYS A 604 -10.58 -25.60 0.92
N TYR A 605 -11.31 -24.55 1.29
CA TYR A 605 -11.18 -23.16 0.84
C TYR A 605 -9.75 -22.63 0.72
N ASN A 606 -9.57 -21.48 0.07
CA ASN A 606 -8.30 -20.77 -0.06
C ASN A 606 -7.64 -20.35 1.28
N VAL A 607 -8.19 -20.76 2.44
CA VAL A 607 -7.69 -20.57 3.80
C VAL A 607 -7.49 -21.92 4.49
N ASP A 608 -6.52 -22.03 5.39
CA ASP A 608 -6.25 -23.27 6.16
C ASP A 608 -7.15 -23.40 7.42
N THR A 609 -8.37 -23.88 7.20
CA THR A 609 -9.41 -24.12 8.21
C THR A 609 -9.33 -25.52 8.81
N LEU A 610 -8.85 -25.60 10.06
CA LEU A 610 -9.20 -26.70 10.95
C LEU A 610 -10.72 -26.65 11.15
N SER A 611 -11.41 -27.75 10.83
CA SER A 611 -12.86 -27.89 11.05
C SER A 611 -13.13 -28.60 12.38
N VAL A 612 -14.08 -28.07 13.14
CA VAL A 612 -14.54 -28.66 14.40
C VAL A 612 -15.63 -29.70 14.10
N PRO A 613 -15.53 -30.95 14.57
CA PRO A 613 -16.62 -31.92 14.46
C PRO A 613 -17.94 -31.39 15.04
N PHE A 614 -19.09 -31.75 14.46
CA PHE A 614 -20.40 -31.21 14.89
C PHE A 614 -20.78 -31.57 16.33
N ASP A 615 -20.30 -32.70 16.85
CA ASP A 615 -20.42 -33.13 18.25
C ASP A 615 -19.59 -32.27 19.23
N GLN A 616 -18.62 -31.50 18.71
CA GLN A 616 -17.73 -30.62 19.46
C GLN A 616 -17.92 -29.14 19.10
N SER A 617 -18.86 -28.83 18.20
CA SER A 617 -19.15 -27.46 17.76
C SER A 617 -20.03 -26.73 18.78
N PRO A 618 -19.84 -25.41 18.98
CA PRO A 618 -20.68 -24.61 19.88
C PRO A 618 -22.17 -24.73 19.58
N SER A 619 -22.98 -24.66 20.62
CA SER A 619 -24.44 -24.80 20.50
C SER A 619 -25.08 -23.76 19.57
N CYS A 620 -24.51 -22.56 19.48
CA CYS A 620 -24.93 -21.50 18.55
C CYS A 620 -24.65 -21.84 17.08
N VAL A 621 -23.55 -22.56 16.78
CA VAL A 621 -23.22 -23.02 15.42
C VAL A 621 -24.24 -24.06 14.96
N MET A 622 -24.56 -25.03 15.82
CA MET A 622 -25.56 -26.06 15.53
C MET A 622 -26.98 -25.49 15.46
N ALA A 623 -27.32 -24.50 16.30
CA ALA A 623 -28.60 -23.80 16.23
C ALA A 623 -28.73 -22.94 14.95
N ALA A 624 -27.65 -22.29 14.49
CA ALA A 624 -27.62 -21.59 13.21
C ALA A 624 -27.78 -22.56 12.03
N LEU A 625 -27.07 -23.70 12.05
CA LEU A 625 -27.21 -24.77 11.06
C LEU A 625 -28.65 -25.29 10.96
N ASN A 626 -29.30 -25.53 12.10
CA ASN A 626 -30.71 -25.93 12.15
C ASN A 626 -31.66 -24.85 11.58
N LEU A 627 -31.45 -23.57 11.90
CA LEU A 627 -32.24 -22.46 11.37
C LEU A 627 -32.10 -22.34 9.84
N ILE A 628 -30.87 -22.44 9.32
CA ILE A 628 -30.58 -22.44 7.89
C ILE A 628 -31.22 -23.64 7.20
N SER A 629 -31.12 -24.84 7.79
CA SER A 629 -31.66 -26.08 7.22
C SER A 629 -33.19 -26.06 7.15
N SER A 630 -33.85 -25.54 8.20
CA SER A 630 -35.30 -25.32 8.24
C SER A 630 -35.74 -24.32 7.17
N GLY A 631 -35.16 -23.11 7.17
CA GLY A 631 -35.50 -22.07 6.18
C GLY A 631 -35.24 -22.49 4.73
N THR A 632 -34.18 -23.25 4.48
CA THR A 632 -33.88 -23.80 3.15
C THR A 632 -34.91 -24.85 2.73
N SER A 633 -35.28 -25.76 3.63
CA SER A 633 -36.30 -26.79 3.37
C SER A 633 -37.69 -26.17 3.18
N ASP A 634 -37.98 -25.06 3.86
CA ASP A 634 -39.22 -24.28 3.70
C ASP A 634 -39.32 -23.59 2.34
N VAL A 635 -38.21 -23.14 1.75
CA VAL A 635 -38.19 -22.54 0.41
C VAL A 635 -38.19 -23.62 -0.68
N LEU A 636 -37.24 -24.56 -0.61
CA LEU A 636 -36.98 -25.54 -1.68
C LEU A 636 -37.94 -26.75 -1.65
N LYS A 637 -38.70 -26.93 -0.56
CA LYS A 637 -39.59 -28.08 -0.31
C LYS A 637 -38.89 -29.45 -0.38
N VAL A 638 -37.61 -29.48 -0.04
CA VAL A 638 -36.75 -30.68 0.01
C VAL A 638 -35.91 -30.65 1.29
N ASP A 639 -35.82 -31.79 1.99
CA ASP A 639 -34.93 -32.01 3.15
C ASP A 639 -33.46 -31.76 2.75
N THR A 640 -32.93 -30.59 3.11
CA THR A 640 -31.60 -30.15 2.67
C THR A 640 -30.57 -30.42 3.77
N ARG A 641 -29.86 -31.53 3.64
CA ARG A 641 -28.85 -31.99 4.61
C ARG A 641 -27.48 -31.38 4.35
N PHE A 642 -27.21 -30.27 4.99
CA PHE A 642 -25.89 -29.68 5.08
C PHE A 642 -24.99 -30.50 6.03
N ASN A 643 -23.70 -30.64 5.69
CA ASN A 643 -22.70 -31.36 6.50
C ASN A 643 -21.44 -30.51 6.81
N GLU A 644 -21.47 -29.24 6.43
CA GLU A 644 -20.44 -28.23 6.66
C GLU A 644 -21.11 -26.90 7.00
N ILE A 645 -20.52 -26.13 7.92
CA ILE A 645 -20.90 -24.72 8.16
C ILE A 645 -19.67 -23.86 8.48
N LEU A 646 -19.49 -22.80 7.69
CA LEU A 646 -18.44 -21.80 7.83
C LEU A 646 -19.06 -20.56 8.47
N SER A 647 -18.68 -20.30 9.72
CA SER A 647 -19.11 -19.11 10.44
C SER A 647 -18.00 -18.06 10.41
N VAL A 648 -18.32 -16.89 9.87
CA VAL A 648 -17.38 -15.79 9.61
C VAL A 648 -17.88 -14.53 10.31
N ILE A 649 -17.05 -13.96 11.18
CA ILE A 649 -17.33 -12.69 11.86
C ILE A 649 -16.48 -11.57 11.23
N TYR A 650 -17.19 -10.53 10.79
CA TYR A 650 -16.66 -9.35 10.12
C TYR A 650 -16.73 -8.16 11.08
N ARG A 651 -15.62 -7.45 11.28
CA ARG A 651 -15.62 -6.09 11.84
C ARG A 651 -15.54 -5.04 10.74
N GLU A 652 -15.71 -3.76 11.10
CA GLU A 652 -15.75 -2.66 10.13
C GLU A 652 -14.53 -2.63 9.19
N GLY A 653 -14.81 -2.40 7.91
CA GLY A 653 -13.81 -2.36 6.84
C GLY A 653 -13.31 -3.74 6.37
N GLN A 654 -13.72 -4.83 6.99
CA GLN A 654 -13.50 -6.20 6.50
C GLN A 654 -14.59 -6.58 5.49
N LYS A 655 -14.20 -7.24 4.39
CA LYS A 655 -15.12 -7.61 3.31
C LYS A 655 -14.69 -8.91 2.64
N MET A 656 -15.60 -9.53 1.89
CA MET A 656 -15.29 -10.65 1.03
C MET A 656 -15.42 -10.19 -0.43
N GLY A 657 -14.30 -10.23 -1.16
CA GLY A 657 -14.21 -9.75 -2.54
C GLY A 657 -14.98 -10.62 -3.53
N TRP A 658 -14.80 -10.35 -4.83
CA TRP A 658 -15.35 -11.21 -5.88
C TRP A 658 -14.69 -12.59 -5.84
N HIS A 659 -15.48 -13.62 -5.53
CA HIS A 659 -15.06 -15.01 -5.35
C HIS A 659 -16.22 -15.97 -5.67
N ASP A 660 -16.00 -17.27 -5.46
CA ASP A 660 -17.03 -18.32 -5.53
C ASP A 660 -16.72 -19.43 -4.50
N ASP A 661 -17.72 -20.23 -4.16
CA ASP A 661 -17.61 -21.40 -3.26
C ASP A 661 -17.25 -22.70 -4.03
N GLY A 662 -16.76 -22.63 -5.27
CA GLY A 662 -16.73 -23.72 -6.26
C GLY A 662 -15.77 -24.89 -5.99
N GLU A 663 -15.74 -25.41 -4.77
CA GLU A 663 -14.84 -26.47 -4.32
C GLU A 663 -15.21 -27.87 -4.85
N PRO A 664 -14.22 -28.79 -4.99
CA PRO A 664 -14.48 -30.20 -5.24
C PRO A 664 -15.42 -30.79 -4.19
N GLY A 665 -16.48 -31.47 -4.63
CA GLY A 665 -17.49 -32.07 -3.76
C GLY A 665 -18.64 -31.13 -3.36
N LEU A 666 -18.60 -29.82 -3.69
CA LEU A 666 -19.71 -28.91 -3.37
C LEU A 666 -21.05 -29.41 -3.94
N GLY A 667 -22.09 -29.41 -3.11
CA GLY A 667 -23.47 -29.74 -3.45
C GLY A 667 -24.17 -28.72 -4.36
N PRO A 668 -25.44 -28.96 -4.73
CA PRO A 668 -26.23 -28.06 -5.56
C PRO A 668 -26.83 -26.87 -4.79
N VAL A 669 -26.69 -26.82 -3.46
CA VAL A 669 -27.27 -25.80 -2.58
C VAL A 669 -26.22 -25.29 -1.60
N VAL A 670 -26.13 -23.96 -1.46
CA VAL A 670 -25.39 -23.25 -0.42
C VAL A 670 -26.35 -22.26 0.22
N ALA A 671 -26.40 -22.17 1.55
CA ALA A 671 -27.29 -21.23 2.24
C ALA A 671 -26.56 -20.47 3.36
N SER A 672 -26.83 -19.17 3.51
CA SER A 672 -26.13 -18.30 4.47
C SER A 672 -27.10 -17.42 5.27
N LEU A 673 -27.03 -17.55 6.60
CA LEU A 673 -27.73 -16.71 7.58
C LEU A 673 -26.93 -15.43 7.85
N CYS A 674 -27.63 -14.30 7.93
CA CYS A 674 -27.06 -12.99 8.24
C CYS A 674 -27.44 -12.55 9.67
N LEU A 675 -26.44 -12.26 10.51
CA LEU A 675 -26.59 -11.81 11.90
C LEU A 675 -25.78 -10.53 12.14
N GLY A 676 -26.17 -9.69 13.11
CA GLY A 676 -25.61 -8.35 13.28
C GLY A 676 -25.98 -7.40 12.14
N SER A 677 -25.02 -6.56 11.72
CA SER A 677 -25.17 -5.57 10.65
C SER A 677 -25.55 -6.17 9.30
N PRO A 678 -26.27 -5.42 8.45
CA PRO A 678 -26.53 -5.84 7.08
C PRO A 678 -25.25 -5.95 6.23
N ALA A 679 -25.38 -6.61 5.09
CA ALA A 679 -24.37 -6.59 4.02
C ALA A 679 -25.00 -6.58 2.63
N ASP A 680 -24.41 -5.83 1.72
CA ASP A 680 -24.70 -5.98 0.30
C ASP A 680 -24.05 -7.26 -0.24
N ILE A 681 -24.88 -8.11 -0.83
CA ILE A 681 -24.46 -9.25 -1.63
C ILE A 681 -24.66 -8.89 -3.09
N SER A 682 -23.60 -9.02 -3.89
CA SER A 682 -23.68 -8.79 -5.35
C SER A 682 -23.15 -9.98 -6.11
N PHE A 683 -23.71 -10.24 -7.29
CA PHE A 683 -23.30 -11.27 -8.25
C PHE A 683 -22.93 -10.62 -9.59
N ARG A 684 -21.87 -11.12 -10.23
CA ARG A 684 -21.48 -10.79 -11.61
C ARG A 684 -21.09 -12.06 -12.35
N SER A 685 -21.21 -12.08 -13.67
CA SER A 685 -20.70 -13.21 -14.45
C SER A 685 -19.17 -13.32 -14.36
N LYS A 686 -18.61 -14.50 -14.59
CA LYS A 686 -17.17 -14.67 -14.78
C LYS A 686 -16.83 -14.25 -16.22
N ALA A 687 -15.88 -13.32 -16.38
CA ALA A 687 -15.56 -12.75 -17.68
C ALA A 687 -15.11 -13.84 -18.69
N ASN A 688 -15.83 -13.95 -19.80
CA ASN A 688 -15.61 -15.00 -20.78
C ASN A 688 -14.42 -14.63 -21.70
N ARG A 689 -13.26 -15.23 -21.43
CA ARG A 689 -11.95 -14.87 -22.03
C ARG A 689 -11.90 -14.87 -23.56
N ALA A 690 -12.88 -15.45 -24.25
CA ALA A 690 -12.96 -15.47 -25.71
C ALA A 690 -13.28 -14.09 -26.33
N ASN A 691 -14.03 -13.22 -25.65
CA ASN A 691 -14.66 -12.05 -26.28
C ASN A 691 -14.02 -10.69 -25.93
N GLY A 692 -12.91 -10.67 -25.20
CA GLY A 692 -12.13 -9.44 -24.94
C GLY A 692 -12.78 -8.37 -24.05
N THR A 693 -13.99 -8.61 -23.51
CA THR A 693 -14.67 -7.66 -22.62
C THR A 693 -14.01 -7.64 -21.24
N PHE A 694 -13.42 -6.50 -20.90
CA PHE A 694 -12.97 -6.18 -19.54
C PHE A 694 -14.15 -5.70 -18.70
N GLY A 695 -14.22 -6.15 -17.45
CA GLY A 695 -15.34 -5.82 -16.54
C GLY A 695 -16.64 -6.58 -16.84
N ALA A 696 -16.95 -7.60 -16.04
CA ALA A 696 -18.31 -8.15 -15.99
C ALA A 696 -19.19 -7.29 -15.07
N GLU A 697 -20.33 -6.81 -15.60
CA GLU A 697 -21.32 -6.03 -14.86
C GLU A 697 -22.00 -6.82 -13.74
N VAL A 698 -22.62 -6.11 -12.80
CA VAL A 698 -23.34 -6.69 -11.67
C VAL A 698 -24.76 -7.06 -12.11
N ALA A 699 -25.02 -8.35 -12.26
CA ALA A 699 -26.31 -8.88 -12.74
C ALA A 699 -27.42 -8.83 -11.66
N LEU A 700 -27.00 -8.93 -10.38
CA LEU A 700 -27.88 -8.93 -9.21
C LEU A 700 -27.14 -8.29 -8.03
N SER A 701 -27.78 -7.38 -7.30
CA SER A 701 -27.33 -6.94 -5.98
C SER A 701 -28.51 -6.69 -5.04
N PHE A 702 -28.40 -7.14 -3.79
CA PHE A 702 -29.41 -6.97 -2.75
C PHE A 702 -28.75 -6.96 -1.36
N THR A 703 -29.41 -6.34 -0.38
CA THR A 703 -28.92 -6.21 0.99
C THR A 703 -29.54 -7.27 1.90
N LEU A 704 -28.73 -8.14 2.50
CA LEU A 704 -29.18 -9.05 3.57
C LEU A 704 -29.25 -8.29 4.89
N SER A 705 -30.40 -8.39 5.58
CA SER A 705 -30.64 -7.77 6.90
C SER A 705 -30.48 -8.78 8.05
N HIS A 706 -30.61 -8.31 9.29
CA HIS A 706 -30.56 -9.17 10.47
C HIS A 706 -31.64 -10.27 10.43
N GLY A 707 -31.21 -11.53 10.56
CA GLY A 707 -32.06 -12.71 10.53
C GLY A 707 -32.40 -13.25 9.14
N ASP A 708 -32.02 -12.55 8.06
CA ASP A 708 -32.29 -13.00 6.69
C ASP A 708 -31.40 -14.18 6.29
N ILE A 709 -31.89 -15.02 5.38
CA ILE A 709 -31.16 -16.16 4.81
C ILE A 709 -31.06 -15.99 3.29
N MET A 710 -29.85 -16.06 2.74
CA MET A 710 -29.64 -16.28 1.30
C MET A 710 -29.57 -17.78 1.01
N ILE A 711 -30.18 -18.24 -0.08
CA ILE A 711 -30.00 -19.60 -0.61
C ILE A 711 -29.59 -19.51 -2.08
N MET A 712 -28.46 -20.13 -2.44
CA MET A 712 -28.03 -20.30 -3.83
C MET A 712 -28.37 -21.73 -4.26
N GLN A 713 -29.25 -21.90 -5.24
CA GLN A 713 -29.64 -23.21 -5.79
C GLN A 713 -29.18 -23.32 -7.25
N GLY A 714 -28.15 -24.13 -7.48
CA GLY A 714 -27.58 -24.38 -8.80
C GLY A 714 -26.07 -24.63 -8.74
N ARG A 715 -25.62 -25.78 -9.22
CA ARG A 715 -24.18 -26.13 -9.27
C ARG A 715 -23.38 -25.20 -10.18
N ASP A 716 -24.04 -24.58 -11.15
CA ASP A 716 -23.42 -23.77 -12.19
C ASP A 716 -23.32 -22.28 -11.82
N ILE A 717 -24.01 -21.82 -10.76
CA ILE A 717 -23.80 -20.50 -10.15
C ILE A 717 -22.31 -20.29 -9.84
N GLN A 718 -21.70 -21.23 -9.11
CA GLN A 718 -20.29 -21.12 -8.71
C GLN A 718 -19.30 -21.28 -9.89
N LYS A 719 -19.76 -21.80 -11.04
CA LYS A 719 -18.93 -21.89 -12.27
C LYS A 719 -19.03 -20.62 -13.10
N GLN A 720 -20.22 -20.05 -13.24
CA GLN A 720 -20.55 -18.97 -14.19
C GLN A 720 -20.58 -17.58 -13.55
N TYR A 721 -20.74 -17.47 -12.23
CA TYR A 721 -20.79 -16.21 -11.50
C TYR A 721 -19.70 -16.12 -10.43
N HIS A 722 -19.24 -14.91 -10.15
CA HIS A 722 -18.59 -14.56 -8.89
C HIS A 722 -19.58 -13.78 -8.03
N HIS A 723 -19.53 -13.97 -6.72
CA HIS A 723 -20.28 -13.17 -5.76
C HIS A 723 -19.32 -12.43 -4.79
N ARG A 724 -19.84 -11.44 -4.06
CA ARG A 724 -19.11 -10.66 -3.04
C ARG A 724 -20.01 -10.35 -1.85
N ALA A 725 -19.41 -10.04 -0.70
CA ALA A 725 -20.12 -9.56 0.48
C ALA A 725 -19.45 -8.29 1.02
N MET A 726 -20.24 -7.22 1.19
CA MET A 726 -19.83 -5.92 1.72
C MET A 726 -20.63 -5.60 2.99
N PRO A 727 -20.14 -5.97 4.19
CA PRO A 727 -20.79 -5.63 5.46
C PRO A 727 -20.66 -4.14 5.80
N TYR A 728 -21.68 -3.60 6.46
CA TYR A 728 -21.68 -2.21 6.95
C TYR A 728 -21.14 -2.05 8.39
N GLY A 729 -20.90 -3.14 9.13
CA GLY A 729 -20.49 -3.10 10.55
C GLY A 729 -20.21 -4.49 11.10
N LEU A 730 -20.39 -4.71 12.41
CA LEU A 730 -20.24 -6.05 13.02
C LEU A 730 -21.30 -7.01 12.47
N ARG A 731 -20.88 -7.92 11.57
CA ARG A 731 -21.73 -8.92 10.95
C ARG A 731 -21.19 -10.31 11.20
N ILE A 732 -22.07 -11.27 11.43
CA ILE A 732 -21.76 -12.70 11.40
C ILE A 732 -22.51 -13.31 10.23
N ALA A 733 -21.79 -13.99 9.34
CA ALA A 733 -22.35 -14.84 8.31
C ALA A 733 -22.12 -16.30 8.71
N ALA A 734 -23.18 -17.10 8.77
CA ALA A 734 -23.06 -18.54 8.95
C ALA A 734 -23.51 -19.21 7.66
N THR A 735 -22.58 -19.76 6.89
CA THR A 735 -22.82 -20.34 5.55
C THR A 735 -22.73 -21.85 5.62
N ALA A 736 -23.87 -22.53 5.46
CA ALA A 736 -23.97 -23.98 5.44
C ALA A 736 -23.89 -24.53 4.02
N ARG A 737 -23.19 -25.66 3.86
CA ARG A 737 -23.00 -26.36 2.58
C ARG A 737 -23.12 -27.87 2.76
N MET A 738 -23.30 -28.56 1.65
CA MET A 738 -23.11 -30.01 1.57
C MET A 738 -21.86 -30.24 0.72
N ILE A 739 -20.90 -30.97 1.29
CA ILE A 739 -19.64 -31.37 0.67
C ILE A 739 -19.65 -32.90 0.58
N SER A 740 -19.65 -33.46 -0.63
CA SER A 740 -19.51 -34.90 -0.83
C SER A 740 -18.03 -35.30 -0.78
N ASP A 741 -17.76 -36.52 -0.31
CA ASP A 741 -16.49 -37.17 -0.59
C ASP A 741 -16.25 -37.24 -2.11
N SER A 742 -15.01 -36.99 -2.53
CA SER A 742 -14.60 -36.72 -3.92
C SER A 742 -13.86 -37.89 -4.58
#